data_AF-A0A3Q9AJS9-F1
#
_entry.id   AF-A0A3Q9AJS9-F1
#
_cell.length_a   1.000
_cell.length_b   1.000
_cell.length_c   1.000
_cell.angle_alpha   90.00
_cell.angle_beta   90.00
_cell.angle_gamma   90.00
#
_symmetry.space_group_name_H-M   'P 1'
#
loop_
_entity.id
_entity.type
_entity.pdbx_description
1 polymer ?
#
loop_
_entity_poly.entity_id
_entity_poly.type
_entity_poly.pdbx_seq_one_letter_code
_entity_poly.pdbx_strand_id
1 'polypeptide(L)'
;MSGIAHSERSANSPHSLRAILTNISAWLCAFTVVIYQSWFMPYFLPFFTGRDEFARLVFHTLYGGILFVVIAVLAARRDVLGAVLPLAIAAVMAVAPVALHPIGIVAECYLITLFLGGAAIVFMLASTPAMVLRISASITVLSAVTCFLDLLFANGFTNTPGRAAGLAINPNVAAAGLLLGAAASYRAVSQKWRASFLVLIGAALLATLSRSTFLAAFGTVAVPVVIRIWQQFRSDRRFQIDLNGWGRAAVVAFALLGVIGIALATNAYFRLAMNESFAGVLSVGRALDEASEAVDASRDRYPSAAVPVVPSPAEVSVNQPAPPDSPGGIEPPPAKSAISSTPHPETDRPAGSAALSLQSDTPPSSAASQSANVAKMRALGERLADEGKRNSISARALFLERGLLAYREGGFFGRGLEEAQALVPHNTFLLFAIAFGHLGWLIPIGLVGFAFCFARNPGDLGLGIAIVGVMLTSHDILLTPSLFLPVALGIGGMLAERRASARKLSTARNSESWSFAFGTATGVAAFAAGCAAILLVTPPLAGGRLLNGTMLAVRGGYETPLPRSQFPGLFQFDDLPGGSSSQASHLREDRTPLQRVDWSSHGWPAVRQGEYTFRRRDAVLFAATDSSDPRNNGRTYEIAVPLSVSALCFILLGAIIAWLIATVISIRGSHRVDGS
;
A
#
# COMPACT_ATOMS: atom_id res chain seq x y z
N MET A 1 -61.58 48.67 -9.39
CA MET A 1 -61.24 48.07 -8.08
C MET A 1 -60.45 46.81 -8.37
N SER A 2 -59.14 46.79 -8.10
CA SER A 2 -58.25 45.69 -8.45
C SER A 2 -58.13 44.68 -7.32
N GLY A 3 -58.27 43.39 -7.63
CA GLY A 3 -57.79 42.32 -6.77
C GLY A 3 -56.29 42.11 -7.02
N ILE A 4 -55.44 42.39 -6.03
CA ILE A 4 -54.03 41.99 -6.06
C ILE A 4 -53.92 40.69 -5.26
N ALA A 5 -53.71 39.58 -5.96
CA ALA A 5 -53.39 38.32 -5.32
C ALA A 5 -51.99 38.43 -4.68
N HIS A 6 -51.92 38.37 -3.35
CA HIS A 6 -50.64 38.22 -2.67
C HIS A 6 -50.09 36.82 -2.92
N SER A 7 -49.18 36.74 -3.89
CA SER A 7 -48.30 35.59 -4.06
C SER A 7 -47.52 35.36 -2.76
N GLU A 8 -47.79 34.25 -2.08
CA GLU A 8 -47.04 33.81 -0.91
C GLU A 8 -45.60 33.56 -1.33
N ARG A 9 -44.74 34.54 -1.07
CA ARG A 9 -43.32 34.48 -1.38
C ARG A 9 -42.64 33.51 -0.41
N SER A 10 -42.71 32.23 -0.75
CA SER A 10 -42.13 31.10 -0.02
C SER A 10 -40.78 31.47 0.61
N ALA A 11 -40.76 31.60 1.93
CA ALA A 11 -39.56 31.88 2.68
C ALA A 11 -38.66 30.64 2.63
N ASN A 12 -37.65 30.67 1.75
CA ASN A 12 -36.59 29.67 1.66
C ASN A 12 -35.87 29.55 3.01
N SER A 13 -36.36 28.65 3.87
CA SER A 13 -35.87 28.57 5.24
C SER A 13 -34.44 28.01 5.28
N PRO A 14 -33.53 28.58 6.10
CA PRO A 14 -32.17 28.07 6.23
C PRO A 14 -32.12 26.63 6.79
N HIS A 15 -33.24 26.13 7.33
CA HIS A 15 -33.41 24.72 7.72
C HIS A 15 -33.40 23.77 6.51
N SER A 16 -33.97 24.17 5.36
CA SER A 16 -34.01 23.33 4.16
C SER A 16 -32.61 23.04 3.61
N LEU A 17 -31.82 24.09 3.39
CA LEU A 17 -30.44 23.97 2.89
C LEU A 17 -29.55 23.15 3.85
N ARG A 18 -29.73 23.31 5.16
CA ARG A 18 -28.99 22.52 6.16
C ARG A 18 -29.35 21.03 6.10
N ALA A 19 -30.63 20.68 5.95
CA ALA A 19 -31.05 19.29 5.81
C ALA A 19 -30.51 18.67 4.51
N ILE A 20 -30.55 19.40 3.39
CA ILE A 20 -29.99 18.98 2.11
C ILE A 20 -28.47 18.71 2.23
N LEU A 21 -27.70 19.65 2.80
CA LEU A 21 -26.26 19.46 2.99
C LEU A 21 -25.91 18.29 3.92
N THR A 22 -26.68 18.07 4.99
CA THR A 22 -26.51 16.91 5.88
C THR A 22 -26.74 15.60 5.11
N ASN A 23 -27.79 15.53 4.28
CA ASN A 23 -28.13 14.36 3.47
C ASN A 23 -27.07 14.08 2.39
N ILE A 24 -26.58 15.11 1.69
CA ILE A 24 -25.49 14.99 0.71
C ILE A 24 -24.18 14.57 1.40
N SER A 25 -23.88 15.12 2.59
CA SER A 25 -22.70 14.73 3.38
C SER A 25 -22.76 13.26 3.81
N ALA A 26 -23.93 12.80 4.27
CA ALA A 26 -24.15 11.38 4.59
C ALA A 26 -23.91 10.47 3.37
N TRP A 27 -24.45 10.87 2.22
CA TRP A 27 -24.31 10.16 0.95
C TRP A 27 -22.84 10.09 0.49
N LEU A 28 -22.14 11.23 0.41
CA LEU A 28 -20.72 11.31 0.04
C LEU A 28 -19.81 10.57 1.02
N CYS A 29 -20.09 10.65 2.32
CA CYS A 29 -19.32 9.94 3.33
C CYS A 29 -19.44 8.43 3.09
N ALA A 30 -20.66 7.89 3.02
CA ALA A 30 -20.89 6.48 2.75
C ALA A 30 -20.24 6.01 1.43
N PHE A 31 -20.36 6.80 0.35
CA PHE A 31 -19.68 6.53 -0.92
C PHE A 31 -18.16 6.46 -0.75
N THR A 32 -17.56 7.45 -0.07
CA THR A 32 -16.11 7.51 0.17
C THR A 32 -15.63 6.30 0.97
N VAL A 33 -16.34 5.92 2.04
CA VAL A 33 -15.98 4.73 2.81
C VAL A 33 -16.11 3.47 1.96
N VAL A 34 -17.22 3.27 1.24
CA VAL A 34 -17.43 2.09 0.38
C VAL A 34 -16.35 1.96 -0.68
N ILE A 35 -16.02 3.01 -1.42
CA ILE A 35 -15.09 2.92 -2.56
C ILE A 35 -13.63 2.83 -2.12
N TYR A 36 -13.21 3.64 -1.15
CA TYR A 36 -11.79 3.73 -0.78
C TYR A 36 -11.39 2.76 0.33
N GLN A 37 -12.20 2.55 1.39
CA GLN A 37 -11.84 1.60 2.45
C GLN A 37 -11.88 0.14 1.97
N SER A 38 -12.73 -0.19 0.98
CA SER A 38 -12.79 -1.53 0.39
C SER A 38 -11.64 -1.86 -0.57
N TRP A 39 -10.74 -0.90 -0.87
CA TRP A 39 -9.70 -1.07 -1.89
C TRP A 39 -10.24 -1.32 -3.32
N PHE A 40 -11.41 -0.80 -3.69
CA PHE A 40 -11.98 -1.11 -5.00
C PHE A 40 -11.38 -0.33 -6.18
N MET A 41 -10.83 0.87 -5.95
CA MET A 41 -10.31 1.74 -7.03
C MET A 41 -9.30 1.08 -8.01
N PRO A 42 -8.32 0.25 -7.59
CA PRO A 42 -7.38 -0.39 -8.50
C PRO A 42 -8.04 -1.25 -9.60
N TYR A 43 -9.21 -1.83 -9.32
CA TYR A 43 -9.97 -2.62 -10.29
C TYR A 43 -10.59 -1.77 -11.42
N PHE A 44 -10.71 -0.46 -11.24
CA PHE A 44 -11.13 0.46 -12.31
C PHE A 44 -9.98 0.94 -13.21
N LEU A 45 -8.71 0.81 -12.80
CA LEU A 45 -7.57 1.28 -13.60
C LEU A 45 -7.51 0.70 -15.04
N PRO A 46 -7.94 -0.55 -15.32
CA PRO A 46 -7.93 -1.09 -16.68
C PRO A 46 -8.81 -0.32 -17.67
N PHE A 47 -9.97 0.20 -17.25
CA PHE A 47 -10.82 1.03 -18.13
C PHE A 47 -10.15 2.29 -18.64
N PHE A 48 -9.25 2.80 -17.82
CA PHE A 48 -8.53 4.03 -18.03
C PHE A 48 -7.22 3.82 -18.78
N THR A 49 -6.78 2.57 -18.96
CA THR A 49 -5.55 2.24 -19.68
C THR A 49 -5.68 2.63 -21.15
N GLY A 50 -4.86 3.59 -21.59
CA GLY A 50 -4.94 4.18 -22.94
C GLY A 50 -6.07 5.22 -23.09
N ARG A 51 -6.67 5.67 -21.97
CA ARG A 51 -7.74 6.69 -21.90
C ARG A 51 -7.48 7.70 -20.78
N ASP A 52 -6.22 8.06 -20.60
CA ASP A 52 -5.73 8.82 -19.45
C ASP A 52 -6.47 10.17 -19.26
N GLU A 53 -6.82 10.87 -20.34
CA GLU A 53 -7.58 12.13 -20.27
C GLU A 53 -9.00 11.92 -19.71
N PHE A 54 -9.67 10.82 -20.07
CA PHE A 54 -10.97 10.47 -19.50
C PHE A 54 -10.85 10.09 -18.02
N ALA A 55 -9.78 9.37 -17.66
CA ALA A 55 -9.47 9.04 -16.28
C ALA A 55 -9.28 10.31 -15.44
N ARG A 56 -8.45 11.24 -15.91
CA ARG A 56 -8.25 12.54 -15.26
C ARG A 56 -9.58 13.28 -15.12
N LEU A 57 -10.40 13.38 -16.17
CA LEU A 57 -11.69 14.06 -16.10
C LEU A 57 -12.62 13.45 -15.04
N VAL A 58 -12.73 12.12 -14.96
CA VAL A 58 -13.56 11.42 -13.96
C VAL A 58 -13.04 11.66 -12.54
N PHE A 59 -11.72 11.57 -12.30
CA PHE A 59 -11.16 11.82 -10.97
C PHE A 59 -11.24 13.29 -10.57
N HIS A 60 -10.98 14.23 -11.48
CA HIS A 60 -11.09 15.67 -11.21
C HIS A 60 -12.53 16.10 -10.92
N THR A 61 -13.52 15.57 -11.66
CA THR A 61 -14.93 15.84 -11.37
C THR A 61 -15.37 15.24 -10.04
N LEU A 62 -14.91 14.03 -9.69
CA LEU A 62 -15.17 13.42 -8.38
C LEU A 62 -14.57 14.24 -7.22
N TYR A 63 -13.26 14.52 -7.27
CA TYR A 63 -12.57 15.26 -6.21
C TYR A 63 -13.02 16.72 -6.13
N GLY A 64 -13.28 17.37 -7.26
CA GLY A 64 -13.85 18.72 -7.33
C GLY A 64 -15.26 18.79 -6.73
N GLY A 65 -16.11 17.79 -7.00
CA GLY A 65 -17.43 17.67 -6.37
C GLY A 65 -17.35 17.48 -4.85
N ILE A 66 -16.44 16.63 -4.38
CA ILE A 66 -16.15 16.45 -2.94
C ILE A 66 -15.70 17.79 -2.32
N LEU A 67 -14.76 18.50 -2.96
CA LEU A 67 -14.23 19.78 -2.49
C LEU A 67 -15.34 20.84 -2.38
N PHE A 68 -16.18 20.96 -3.41
CA PHE A 68 -17.30 21.90 -3.42
C PHE A 68 -18.27 21.65 -2.24
N VAL A 69 -18.63 20.38 -1.97
CA VAL A 69 -19.51 20.07 -0.83
C VAL A 69 -18.80 20.30 0.51
N VAL A 70 -17.51 20.01 0.64
CA VAL A 70 -16.72 20.35 1.85
C VAL A 70 -16.78 21.86 2.12
N ILE A 71 -16.55 22.70 1.11
CA ILE A 71 -16.60 24.16 1.24
C ILE A 71 -18.01 24.61 1.61
N ALA A 72 -19.05 24.11 0.94
CA ALA A 72 -20.45 24.45 1.22
C ALA A 72 -20.87 24.06 2.65
N VAL A 73 -20.43 22.88 3.12
CA VAL A 73 -20.64 22.42 4.50
C VAL A 73 -19.93 23.33 5.49
N LEU A 74 -18.65 23.66 5.28
CA LEU A 74 -17.89 24.52 6.20
C LEU A 74 -18.46 25.94 6.27
N ALA A 75 -18.94 26.49 5.15
CA ALA A 75 -19.61 27.79 5.09
C ALA A 75 -20.96 27.78 5.82
N ALA A 76 -21.79 26.75 5.63
CA ALA A 76 -23.11 26.63 6.26
C ALA A 76 -23.08 26.16 7.72
N ARG A 77 -22.04 25.43 8.14
CA ARG A 77 -21.91 24.79 9.46
C ARG A 77 -20.69 25.32 10.22
N ARG A 78 -20.81 26.54 10.78
CA ARG A 78 -19.80 27.10 11.71
C ARG A 78 -19.43 26.16 12.87
N ASP A 79 -20.36 25.30 13.27
CA ASP A 79 -20.16 24.26 14.29
C ASP A 79 -19.22 23.13 13.84
N VAL A 80 -19.15 22.83 12.53
CA VAL A 80 -18.18 21.89 11.96
C VAL A 80 -16.85 22.60 11.74
N LEU A 81 -16.87 23.81 11.18
CA LEU A 81 -15.68 24.63 10.95
C LEU A 81 -14.85 24.80 12.25
N GLY A 82 -15.48 25.20 13.36
CA GLY A 82 -14.77 25.35 14.64
C GLY A 82 -14.22 24.05 15.23
N ALA A 83 -14.80 22.90 14.90
CA ALA A 83 -14.28 21.59 15.33
C ALA A 83 -13.12 21.10 14.44
N VAL A 84 -13.15 21.43 13.14
CA VAL A 84 -12.14 21.02 12.16
C VAL A 84 -10.95 21.98 12.12
N LEU A 85 -11.10 23.24 12.54
CA LEU A 85 -10.04 24.27 12.54
C LEU A 85 -8.66 23.80 13.06
N PRO A 86 -8.51 23.15 14.23
CA PRO A 86 -7.19 22.68 14.69
C PRO A 86 -6.59 21.59 13.79
N LEU A 87 -7.44 20.76 13.17
CA LEU A 87 -7.00 19.75 12.19
C LEU A 87 -6.65 20.40 10.85
N ALA A 88 -7.35 21.45 10.44
CA ALA A 88 -7.02 22.21 9.24
C ALA A 88 -5.66 22.92 9.36
N ILE A 89 -5.35 23.51 10.52
CA ILE A 89 -4.03 24.08 10.82
C ILE A 89 -2.95 23.00 10.70
N ALA A 90 -3.17 21.82 11.30
CA ALA A 90 -2.24 20.71 11.18
C ALA A 90 -2.08 20.18 9.75
N ALA A 91 -3.17 20.12 8.97
CA ALA A 91 -3.14 19.73 7.57
C ALA A 91 -2.34 20.72 6.72
N VAL A 92 -2.48 22.04 6.95
CA VAL A 92 -1.66 23.07 6.29
C VAL A 92 -0.17 22.86 6.63
N MET A 93 0.17 22.61 7.89
CA MET A 93 1.56 22.30 8.29
C MET A 93 2.10 21.00 7.68
N ALA A 94 1.23 20.02 7.37
CA ALA A 94 1.60 18.77 6.72
C ALA A 94 1.68 18.87 5.18
N VAL A 95 1.01 19.84 4.58
CA VAL A 95 1.03 20.12 3.13
C VAL A 95 2.15 21.09 2.75
N ALA A 96 2.45 22.09 3.59
CA ALA A 96 3.43 23.13 3.27
C ALA A 96 4.84 22.60 2.85
N PRO A 97 5.40 21.53 3.45
CA PRO A 97 6.69 20.98 3.00
C PRO A 97 6.68 20.38 1.59
N VAL A 98 5.50 19.98 1.07
CA VAL A 98 5.36 19.45 -0.30
C VAL A 98 5.68 20.53 -1.34
N ALA A 99 5.32 21.79 -1.05
CA ALA A 99 5.55 22.92 -1.96
C ALA A 99 7.03 23.33 -2.09
N LEU A 100 7.93 22.74 -1.31
CA LEU A 100 9.38 22.96 -1.39
C LEU A 100 10.07 22.03 -2.42
N HIS A 101 9.32 21.08 -2.99
CA HIS A 101 9.82 20.02 -3.86
C HIS A 101 8.98 19.91 -5.14
N PRO A 102 9.53 19.35 -6.24
CA PRO A 102 8.74 19.06 -7.44
C PRO A 102 7.60 18.09 -7.10
N ILE A 103 6.37 18.43 -7.49
CA ILE A 103 5.20 17.58 -7.25
C ILE A 103 5.17 16.48 -8.31
N GLY A 104 5.47 15.24 -7.89
CA GLY A 104 5.25 14.04 -8.69
C GLY A 104 4.01 13.26 -8.24
N ILE A 105 3.85 12.07 -8.82
CA ILE A 105 2.70 11.18 -8.58
C ILE A 105 2.59 10.78 -7.09
N VAL A 106 3.72 10.68 -6.37
CA VAL A 106 3.73 10.30 -4.96
C VAL A 106 3.22 11.46 -4.09
N ALA A 107 3.69 12.67 -4.37
CA ALA A 107 3.17 13.90 -3.77
C ALA A 107 1.66 14.09 -4.04
N GLU A 108 1.20 13.85 -5.28
CA GLU A 108 -0.23 13.87 -5.61
C GLU A 108 -1.04 12.86 -4.78
N CYS A 109 -0.58 11.61 -4.67
CA CYS A 109 -1.25 10.58 -3.86
C CYS A 109 -1.31 10.95 -2.37
N TYR A 110 -0.25 11.56 -1.82
CA TYR A 110 -0.24 12.09 -0.46
C TYR A 110 -1.25 13.23 -0.27
N LEU A 111 -1.28 14.21 -1.18
CA LEU A 111 -2.22 15.33 -1.13
C LEU A 111 -3.69 14.87 -1.25
N ILE A 112 -3.97 13.94 -2.18
CA ILE A 112 -5.30 13.32 -2.34
C ILE A 112 -5.68 12.55 -1.06
N THR A 113 -4.74 11.82 -0.45
CA THR A 113 -4.97 11.08 0.79
C THR A 113 -5.35 12.01 1.96
N LEU A 114 -4.59 13.09 2.16
CA LEU A 114 -4.90 14.09 3.18
C LEU A 114 -6.25 14.78 2.92
N PHE A 115 -6.49 15.20 1.67
CA PHE A 115 -7.74 15.83 1.26
C PHE A 115 -8.95 14.92 1.53
N LEU A 116 -8.88 13.65 1.11
CA LEU A 116 -9.99 12.71 1.26
C LEU A 116 -10.25 12.35 2.73
N GLY A 117 -9.20 12.19 3.54
CA GLY A 117 -9.33 12.01 4.99
C GLY A 117 -9.95 13.23 5.69
N GLY A 118 -9.52 14.44 5.33
CA GLY A 118 -10.10 15.68 5.82
C GLY A 118 -11.57 15.85 5.43
N ALA A 119 -11.91 15.56 4.17
CA ALA A 119 -13.27 15.58 3.66
C ALA A 119 -14.16 14.56 4.39
N ALA A 120 -13.68 13.34 4.63
CA ALA A 120 -14.41 12.33 5.38
C ALA A 120 -14.72 12.77 6.83
N ILE A 121 -13.78 13.44 7.50
CA ILE A 121 -14.02 14.03 8.83
C ILE A 121 -15.09 15.13 8.76
N VAL A 122 -15.00 16.05 7.79
CA VAL A 122 -16.01 17.11 7.58
C VAL A 122 -17.39 16.51 7.35
N PHE A 123 -17.53 15.55 6.42
CA PHE A 123 -18.82 14.92 6.12
C PHE A 123 -19.39 14.11 7.29
N MET A 124 -18.54 13.42 8.05
CA MET A 124 -18.96 12.68 9.23
C MET A 124 -19.44 13.59 10.36
N LEU A 125 -18.76 14.72 10.61
CA LEU A 125 -19.21 15.76 11.56
C LEU A 125 -20.45 16.52 11.06
N ALA A 126 -20.67 16.56 9.75
CA ALA A 126 -21.86 17.11 9.13
C ALA A 126 -23.08 16.18 9.23
N SER A 127 -22.87 14.87 9.34
CA SER A 127 -23.90 13.81 9.31
C SER A 127 -23.96 13.01 10.64
N THR A 128 -24.14 11.68 10.60
CA THR A 128 -24.22 10.82 11.81
C THR A 128 -22.95 9.96 11.99
N PRO A 129 -22.02 10.34 12.89
CA PRO A 129 -20.76 9.62 13.11
C PRO A 129 -20.94 8.15 13.46
N ALA A 130 -21.95 7.83 14.26
CA ALA A 130 -22.24 6.45 14.66
C ALA A 130 -22.60 5.55 13.48
N MET A 131 -23.29 6.05 12.44
CA MET A 131 -23.62 5.26 11.25
C MET A 131 -22.40 5.12 10.34
N VAL A 132 -21.60 6.18 10.16
CA VAL A 132 -20.35 6.14 9.40
C VAL A 132 -19.39 5.10 9.97
N LEU A 133 -19.19 5.08 11.29
CA LEU A 133 -18.33 4.09 11.94
C LEU A 133 -18.91 2.66 11.86
N ARG A 134 -20.24 2.49 11.87
CA ARG A 134 -20.88 1.18 11.61
C ARG A 134 -20.66 0.70 10.18
N ILE A 135 -20.76 1.59 9.19
CA ILE A 135 -20.46 1.28 7.78
C ILE A 135 -18.99 0.90 7.63
N SER A 136 -18.06 1.63 8.27
CA SER A 136 -16.64 1.30 8.30
C SER A 136 -16.34 -0.06 8.96
N ALA A 137 -17.02 -0.40 10.07
CA ALA A 137 -16.94 -1.75 10.65
C ALA A 137 -17.46 -2.83 9.68
N SER A 138 -18.58 -2.55 9.02
CA SER A 138 -19.21 -3.45 8.06
C SER A 138 -18.32 -3.71 6.84
N ILE A 139 -17.61 -2.69 6.35
CA ILE A 139 -16.63 -2.81 5.25
C ILE A 139 -15.37 -3.55 5.73
N THR A 140 -14.92 -3.33 6.96
CA THR A 140 -13.80 -4.11 7.54
C THR A 140 -14.14 -5.60 7.63
N VAL A 141 -15.39 -5.94 7.99
CA VAL A 141 -15.91 -7.32 7.96
C VAL A 141 -15.95 -7.87 6.53
N LEU A 142 -16.42 -7.08 5.55
CA LEU A 142 -16.40 -7.47 4.14
C LEU A 142 -14.96 -7.75 3.66
N SER A 143 -14.00 -6.87 3.94
CA SER A 143 -12.58 -7.07 3.61
C SER A 143 -11.97 -8.30 4.31
N ALA A 144 -12.42 -8.63 5.53
CA ALA A 144 -12.00 -9.86 6.21
C ALA A 144 -12.53 -11.10 5.47
N VAL A 145 -13.81 -11.08 5.05
CA VAL A 145 -14.42 -12.16 4.25
C VAL A 145 -13.74 -12.29 2.88
N THR A 146 -13.40 -11.19 2.20
CA THR A 146 -12.69 -11.28 0.91
C THR A 146 -11.29 -11.84 1.05
N CYS A 147 -10.58 -11.61 2.17
CA CYS A 147 -9.32 -12.31 2.47
C CYS A 147 -9.51 -13.82 2.66
N PHE A 148 -10.60 -14.30 3.27
CA PHE A 148 -10.87 -15.74 3.37
C PHE A 148 -11.27 -16.36 2.03
N LEU A 149 -12.03 -15.64 1.20
CA LEU A 149 -12.31 -16.07 -0.17
C LEU A 149 -11.02 -16.18 -0.98
N ASP A 150 -10.16 -15.17 -0.93
CA ASP A 150 -8.84 -15.15 -1.58
C ASP A 150 -7.94 -16.33 -1.14
N LEU A 151 -8.01 -16.73 0.13
CA LEU A 151 -7.28 -17.87 0.68
C LEU A 151 -7.67 -19.23 0.07
N LEU A 152 -8.96 -19.41 -0.22
CA LEU A 152 -9.54 -20.70 -0.64
C LEU A 152 -9.21 -21.08 -2.08
N PHE A 153 -8.74 -20.14 -2.91
CA PHE A 153 -8.40 -20.35 -4.31
C PHE A 153 -6.87 -20.29 -4.51
N ALA A 154 -6.32 -21.21 -5.30
CA ALA A 154 -4.89 -21.23 -5.59
C ALA A 154 -4.42 -19.99 -6.39
N ASN A 155 -5.28 -19.50 -7.29
CA ASN A 155 -5.10 -18.28 -8.08
C ASN A 155 -6.00 -17.16 -7.53
N GLY A 156 -5.63 -16.63 -6.37
CA GLY A 156 -6.35 -15.55 -5.71
C GLY A 156 -6.18 -14.16 -6.36
N PHE A 157 -6.74 -13.13 -5.73
CA PHE A 157 -6.52 -11.71 -6.05
C PHE A 157 -5.11 -11.22 -5.70
N THR A 158 -4.38 -11.95 -4.88
CA THR A 158 -3.04 -11.61 -4.38
C THR A 158 -1.95 -11.68 -5.44
N ASN A 159 -1.02 -10.72 -5.43
CA ASN A 159 0.23 -10.81 -6.20
C ASN A 159 1.27 -11.75 -5.55
N THR A 160 1.05 -12.17 -4.30
CA THR A 160 1.97 -13.05 -3.55
C THR A 160 1.33 -14.43 -3.35
N PRO A 161 1.78 -15.47 -4.07
CA PRO A 161 1.21 -16.81 -3.97
C PRO A 161 1.13 -17.30 -2.52
N GLY A 162 -0.03 -17.82 -2.12
CA GLY A 162 -0.23 -18.34 -0.77
C GLY A 162 -0.41 -17.32 0.34
N ARG A 163 -0.67 -16.04 0.06
CA ARG A 163 -0.97 -15.02 1.08
C ARG A 163 -2.22 -14.22 0.75
N ALA A 164 -3.22 -14.22 1.61
CA ALA A 164 -4.45 -13.45 1.38
C ALA A 164 -4.18 -11.94 1.38
N ALA A 165 -4.61 -11.27 0.32
CA ALA A 165 -4.64 -9.81 0.16
C ALA A 165 -6.06 -9.27 -0.07
N GLY A 166 -7.02 -10.12 -0.43
CA GLY A 166 -8.37 -9.70 -0.79
C GLY A 166 -8.33 -8.64 -1.90
N LEU A 167 -9.04 -7.53 -1.71
CA LEU A 167 -9.09 -6.44 -2.71
C LEU A 167 -7.82 -5.56 -2.75
N ALA A 168 -6.89 -5.69 -1.79
CA ALA A 168 -5.73 -4.81 -1.72
C ALA A 168 -4.54 -5.24 -2.60
N ILE A 169 -4.59 -6.44 -3.20
CA ILE A 169 -3.53 -7.09 -4.02
C ILE A 169 -2.22 -7.40 -3.26
N ASN A 170 -1.82 -6.55 -2.30
CA ASN A 170 -0.68 -6.72 -1.40
C ASN A 170 -1.16 -7.16 0.01
N PRO A 171 -0.71 -8.33 0.52
CA PRO A 171 -1.19 -8.87 1.80
C PRO A 171 -0.77 -8.06 3.02
N ASN A 172 0.36 -7.32 2.99
CA ASN A 172 0.75 -6.46 4.11
C ASN A 172 -0.19 -5.25 4.25
N VAL A 173 -0.62 -4.73 3.11
CA VAL A 173 -1.50 -3.56 3.01
C VAL A 173 -2.93 -3.95 3.35
N ALA A 174 -3.39 -5.12 2.90
CA ALA A 174 -4.65 -5.73 3.35
C ALA A 174 -4.70 -5.84 4.89
N ALA A 175 -3.63 -6.37 5.49
CA ALA A 175 -3.53 -6.52 6.93
C ALA A 175 -3.58 -5.16 7.65
N ALA A 176 -2.82 -4.16 7.16
CA ALA A 176 -2.83 -2.82 7.75
C ALA A 176 -4.22 -2.18 7.68
N GLY A 177 -4.91 -2.30 6.55
CA GLY A 177 -6.29 -1.83 6.38
C GLY A 177 -7.28 -2.52 7.31
N LEU A 178 -7.17 -3.83 7.51
CA LEU A 178 -7.96 -4.59 8.47
C LEU A 178 -7.72 -4.12 9.92
N LEU A 179 -6.46 -3.93 10.31
CA LEU A 179 -6.10 -3.47 11.66
C LEU A 179 -6.59 -2.05 11.94
N LEU A 180 -6.35 -1.11 11.03
CA LEU A 180 -6.78 0.29 11.19
C LEU A 180 -8.30 0.42 11.12
N GLY A 181 -8.96 -0.32 10.21
CA GLY A 181 -10.42 -0.44 10.13
C GLY A 181 -11.03 -0.97 11.43
N ALA A 182 -10.45 -2.03 12.00
CA ALA A 182 -10.89 -2.57 13.28
C ALA A 182 -10.71 -1.57 14.42
N ALA A 183 -9.52 -0.97 14.55
CA ALA A 183 -9.19 -0.06 15.65
C ALA A 183 -10.06 1.20 15.63
N ALA A 184 -10.36 1.75 14.46
CA ALA A 184 -11.23 2.92 14.30
C ALA A 184 -12.72 2.61 14.57
N SER A 185 -13.21 1.44 14.14
CA SER A 185 -14.64 1.15 14.11
C SER A 185 -15.16 0.24 15.24
N TYR A 186 -14.27 -0.41 16.00
CA TYR A 186 -14.60 -1.36 17.08
C TYR A 186 -15.67 -0.86 18.07
N ARG A 187 -15.69 0.45 18.40
CA ARG A 187 -16.69 1.04 19.30
C ARG A 187 -18.10 0.97 18.74
N ALA A 188 -18.25 1.19 17.45
CA ALA A 188 -19.54 1.24 16.76
C ALA A 188 -20.19 -0.15 16.63
N VAL A 189 -19.38 -1.21 16.73
CA VAL A 189 -19.85 -2.59 16.87
C VAL A 189 -20.54 -2.77 18.23
N SER A 190 -21.78 -3.26 18.20
CA SER A 190 -22.56 -3.54 19.42
C SER A 190 -21.89 -4.61 20.30
N GLN A 191 -22.00 -4.47 21.63
CA GLN A 191 -21.30 -5.30 22.62
C GLN A 191 -21.46 -6.82 22.36
N LYS A 192 -22.66 -7.26 21.99
CA LYS A 192 -23.00 -8.67 21.68
C LYS A 192 -22.19 -9.29 20.53
N TRP A 193 -21.61 -8.45 19.64
CA TRP A 193 -20.87 -8.88 18.45
C TRP A 193 -19.39 -8.50 18.47
N ARG A 194 -18.93 -7.73 19.46
CA ARG A 194 -17.52 -7.27 19.56
C ARG A 194 -16.51 -8.42 19.59
N ALA A 195 -16.80 -9.49 20.34
CA ALA A 195 -15.91 -10.65 20.40
C ALA A 195 -15.82 -11.38 19.04
N SER A 196 -16.96 -11.67 18.40
CA SER A 196 -17.01 -12.28 17.06
C SER A 196 -16.32 -11.42 15.99
N PHE A 197 -16.47 -10.09 16.05
CA PHE A 197 -15.81 -9.13 15.16
C PHE A 197 -14.27 -9.18 15.30
N LEU A 198 -13.76 -9.18 16.54
CA LEU A 198 -12.32 -9.30 16.79
C LEU A 198 -11.78 -10.68 16.38
N VAL A 199 -12.52 -11.77 16.60
CA VAL A 199 -12.14 -13.12 16.16
C VAL A 199 -12.06 -13.18 14.63
N LEU A 200 -13.06 -12.67 13.91
CA LEU A 200 -13.08 -12.66 12.45
C LEU A 200 -11.89 -11.89 11.88
N ILE A 201 -11.62 -10.69 12.41
CA ILE A 201 -10.53 -9.85 11.91
C ILE A 201 -9.17 -10.42 12.33
N GLY A 202 -9.03 -10.95 13.54
CA GLY A 202 -7.79 -11.61 13.99
C GLY A 202 -7.43 -12.82 13.12
N ALA A 203 -8.42 -13.64 12.76
CA ALA A 203 -8.23 -14.76 11.86
C ALA A 203 -7.93 -14.30 10.41
N ALA A 204 -8.54 -13.21 9.92
CA ALA A 204 -8.22 -12.64 8.61
C ALA A 204 -6.80 -12.03 8.57
N LEU A 205 -6.37 -11.37 9.65
CA LEU A 205 -5.00 -10.88 9.83
C LEU A 205 -4.00 -12.04 9.78
N LEU A 206 -4.30 -13.18 10.44
CA LEU A 206 -3.49 -14.40 10.33
C LEU A 206 -3.44 -14.93 8.88
N ALA A 207 -4.56 -14.95 8.16
CA ALA A 207 -4.62 -15.40 6.76
C ALA A 207 -3.76 -14.56 5.79
N THR A 208 -3.49 -13.28 6.10
CA THR A 208 -2.55 -12.45 5.32
C THR A 208 -1.07 -12.83 5.50
N LEU A 209 -0.75 -13.59 6.57
CA LEU A 209 0.61 -13.90 7.01
C LEU A 209 1.53 -12.66 7.17
N SER A 210 0.96 -11.47 7.42
CA SER A 210 1.73 -10.24 7.60
C SER A 210 2.36 -10.14 9.00
N ARG A 211 3.59 -10.67 9.14
CA ARG A 211 4.32 -10.78 10.41
C ARG A 211 4.37 -9.45 11.20
N SER A 212 4.63 -8.32 10.52
CA SER A 212 4.77 -7.02 11.19
C SER A 212 3.44 -6.40 11.60
N THR A 213 2.38 -6.59 10.81
CA THR A 213 1.03 -6.16 11.19
C THR A 213 0.48 -7.01 12.33
N PHE A 214 0.86 -8.30 12.40
CA PHE A 214 0.51 -9.16 13.53
C PHE A 214 1.11 -8.64 14.86
N LEU A 215 2.37 -8.19 14.85
CA LEU A 215 3.00 -7.55 16.01
C LEU A 215 2.29 -6.24 16.40
N ALA A 216 1.93 -5.40 15.41
CA ALA A 216 1.15 -4.19 15.64
C ALA A 216 -0.25 -4.49 16.21
N ALA A 217 -0.92 -5.54 15.72
CA ALA A 217 -2.22 -5.99 16.20
C ALA A 217 -2.14 -6.53 17.64
N PHE A 218 -1.09 -7.28 17.98
CA PHE A 218 -0.83 -7.73 19.35
C PHE A 218 -0.69 -6.53 20.29
N GLY A 219 0.16 -5.55 19.96
CA GLY A 219 0.29 -4.32 20.76
C GLY A 219 -1.03 -3.54 20.90
N THR A 220 -1.79 -3.44 19.80
CA THR A 220 -3.11 -2.78 19.74
C THR A 220 -4.13 -3.38 20.70
N VAL A 221 -4.07 -4.69 20.96
CA VAL A 221 -4.96 -5.37 21.91
C VAL A 221 -4.36 -5.43 23.32
N ALA A 222 -3.09 -5.81 23.44
CA ALA A 222 -2.43 -6.05 24.72
C ALA A 222 -2.32 -4.78 25.57
N VAL A 223 -1.89 -3.65 24.99
CA VAL A 223 -1.65 -2.42 25.78
C VAL A 223 -2.95 -1.86 26.38
N PRO A 224 -4.08 -1.73 25.66
CA PRO A 224 -5.37 -1.35 26.27
C PRO A 224 -5.86 -2.33 27.34
N VAL A 225 -5.58 -3.62 27.20
CA VAL A 225 -5.95 -4.65 28.20
C VAL A 225 -5.10 -4.50 29.46
N VAL A 226 -3.78 -4.39 29.34
CA VAL A 226 -2.85 -4.16 30.45
C VAL A 226 -3.19 -2.87 31.20
N ILE A 227 -3.46 -1.77 30.48
CA ILE A 227 -3.87 -0.49 31.08
C ILE A 227 -5.19 -0.63 31.85
N ARG A 228 -6.17 -1.38 31.33
CA ARG A 228 -7.43 -1.65 32.05
C ARG A 228 -7.21 -2.49 33.31
N ILE A 229 -6.42 -3.56 33.22
CA ILE A 229 -6.09 -4.41 34.37
C ILE A 229 -5.38 -3.59 35.45
N TRP A 230 -4.42 -2.74 35.07
CA TRP A 230 -3.71 -1.83 35.97
C TRP A 230 -4.63 -0.80 36.63
N GLN A 231 -5.49 -0.13 35.85
CA GLN A 231 -6.49 0.80 36.38
C GLN A 231 -7.47 0.12 37.34
N GLN A 232 -7.85 -1.12 37.04
CA GLN A 232 -8.77 -1.92 37.85
C GLN A 232 -8.13 -2.39 39.16
N PHE A 233 -6.88 -2.87 39.11
CA PHE A 233 -6.07 -3.22 40.28
C PHE A 233 -5.90 -2.01 41.21
N ARG A 234 -5.66 -0.82 40.66
CA ARG A 234 -5.55 0.43 41.43
C ARG A 234 -6.89 0.93 42.02
N SER A 235 -8.03 0.36 41.62
CA SER A 235 -9.37 0.83 41.99
C SER A 235 -10.16 -0.16 42.86
N ASP A 236 -9.55 -1.26 43.32
CA ASP A 236 -10.17 -2.36 44.10
C ASP A 236 -11.47 -2.94 43.50
N ARG A 237 -11.70 -2.75 42.20
CA ARG A 237 -12.92 -3.21 41.52
C ARG A 237 -12.78 -4.67 41.12
N ARG A 238 -13.58 -5.55 41.72
CA ARG A 238 -13.64 -6.99 41.41
C ARG A 238 -13.75 -7.25 39.90
N PHE A 239 -13.02 -8.26 39.42
CA PHE A 239 -12.98 -8.62 38.00
C PHE A 239 -14.30 -9.29 37.57
N GLN A 240 -15.08 -8.62 36.73
CA GLN A 240 -16.26 -9.20 36.08
C GLN A 240 -15.94 -9.44 34.60
N ILE A 241 -15.72 -10.71 34.23
CA ILE A 241 -15.66 -11.13 32.83
C ILE A 241 -17.10 -11.32 32.35
N ASP A 242 -17.55 -10.48 31.42
CA ASP A 242 -18.81 -10.69 30.71
C ASP A 242 -18.65 -11.85 29.71
N LEU A 243 -19.02 -13.06 30.15
CA LEU A 243 -18.92 -14.28 29.35
C LEU A 243 -20.03 -14.40 28.29
N ASN A 244 -21.10 -13.60 28.34
CA ASN A 244 -22.30 -13.75 27.48
C ASN A 244 -22.04 -13.53 25.98
N GLY A 245 -20.89 -12.98 25.59
CA GLY A 245 -20.48 -12.84 24.18
C GLY A 245 -19.66 -14.02 23.63
N TRP A 246 -19.10 -14.87 24.48
CA TRP A 246 -18.02 -15.79 24.08
C TRP A 246 -18.50 -16.99 23.28
N GLY A 247 -19.70 -17.53 23.53
CA GLY A 247 -20.24 -18.65 22.76
C GLY A 247 -20.33 -18.36 21.26
N ARG A 248 -20.75 -17.14 20.88
CA ARG A 248 -20.78 -16.71 19.47
C ARG A 248 -19.39 -16.53 18.88
N ALA A 249 -18.45 -16.02 19.68
CA ALA A 249 -17.06 -15.87 19.25
C ALA A 249 -16.38 -17.23 19.03
N ALA A 250 -16.66 -18.21 19.88
CA ALA A 250 -16.19 -19.59 19.73
C ALA A 250 -16.75 -20.28 18.48
N VAL A 251 -18.07 -20.16 18.21
CA VAL A 251 -18.68 -20.70 16.97
C VAL A 251 -18.04 -20.08 15.73
N VAL A 252 -17.80 -18.76 15.72
CA VAL A 252 -17.09 -18.10 14.62
C VAL A 252 -15.64 -18.57 14.52
N ALA A 253 -14.93 -18.74 15.65
CA ALA A 253 -13.56 -19.27 15.66
C ALA A 253 -13.48 -20.68 15.06
N PHE A 254 -14.37 -21.60 15.45
CA PHE A 254 -14.41 -22.95 14.89
C PHE A 254 -14.72 -22.97 13.39
N ALA A 255 -15.67 -22.14 12.94
CA ALA A 255 -15.97 -22.01 11.51
C ALA A 255 -14.76 -21.51 10.71
N LEU A 256 -14.03 -20.50 11.22
CA LEU A 256 -12.84 -19.94 10.58
C LEU A 256 -11.64 -20.89 10.63
N LEU A 257 -11.46 -21.65 11.71
CA LEU A 257 -10.49 -22.75 11.77
C LEU A 257 -10.80 -23.83 10.72
N GLY A 258 -12.08 -24.15 10.51
CA GLY A 258 -12.52 -25.02 9.41
C GLY A 258 -12.15 -24.48 8.03
N VAL A 259 -12.41 -23.18 7.76
CA VAL A 259 -12.03 -22.52 6.51
C VAL A 259 -10.51 -22.52 6.29
N ILE A 260 -9.71 -22.23 7.32
CA ILE A 260 -8.24 -22.26 7.26
C ILE A 260 -7.74 -23.69 7.04
N GLY A 261 -8.36 -24.69 7.68
CA GLY A 261 -8.04 -26.11 7.49
C GLY A 261 -8.35 -26.60 6.06
N ILE A 262 -9.49 -26.19 5.50
CA ILE A 262 -9.83 -26.46 4.09
C ILE A 262 -8.78 -25.81 3.18
N ALA A 263 -8.44 -24.54 3.39
CA ALA A 263 -7.42 -23.85 2.59
C ALA A 263 -6.04 -24.52 2.69
N LEU A 264 -5.64 -25.04 3.86
CA LEU A 264 -4.40 -25.80 4.03
C LEU A 264 -4.38 -27.14 3.27
N ALA A 265 -5.55 -27.74 3.08
CA ALA A 265 -5.71 -28.97 2.30
C ALA A 265 -5.76 -28.70 0.79
N THR A 266 -6.47 -27.66 0.35
CA THR A 266 -6.72 -27.36 -1.07
C THR A 266 -5.66 -26.46 -1.71
N ASN A 267 -5.08 -25.52 -0.96
CA ASN A 267 -4.16 -24.50 -1.48
C ASN A 267 -2.70 -24.81 -1.08
N ALA A 268 -1.99 -25.50 -1.97
CA ALA A 268 -0.59 -25.87 -1.76
C ALA A 268 0.34 -24.65 -1.57
N TYR A 269 0.06 -23.52 -2.24
CA TYR A 269 0.82 -22.28 -2.06
C TYR A 269 0.63 -21.70 -0.65
N PHE A 270 -0.60 -21.69 -0.12
CA PHE A 270 -0.86 -21.23 1.25
C PHE A 270 -0.14 -22.10 2.28
N ARG A 271 -0.13 -23.42 2.10
CA ARG A 271 0.62 -24.34 2.97
C ARG A 271 2.13 -24.07 2.95
N LEU A 272 2.71 -23.82 1.77
CA LEU A 272 4.14 -23.46 1.65
C LEU A 272 4.42 -22.11 2.32
N ALA A 273 3.67 -21.06 1.99
CA ALA A 273 3.82 -19.72 2.57
C ALA A 273 3.63 -19.72 4.09
N MET A 274 2.72 -20.55 4.62
CA MET A 274 2.55 -20.72 6.07
C MET A 274 3.79 -21.36 6.71
N ASN A 275 4.32 -22.44 6.13
CA ASN A 275 5.53 -23.10 6.62
C ASN A 275 6.75 -22.15 6.60
N GLU A 276 6.93 -21.40 5.51
CA GLU A 276 7.97 -20.36 5.40
C GLU A 276 7.76 -19.22 6.41
N SER A 277 6.50 -18.86 6.70
CA SER A 277 6.19 -17.86 7.72
C SER A 277 6.55 -18.34 9.13
N PHE A 278 6.22 -19.58 9.50
CA PHE A 278 6.60 -20.17 10.77
C PHE A 278 8.12 -20.38 10.90
N ALA A 279 8.77 -20.93 9.88
CA ALA A 279 10.23 -21.08 9.86
C ALA A 279 10.92 -19.72 10.03
N GLY A 280 10.43 -18.70 9.32
CA GLY A 280 10.93 -17.32 9.42
C GLY A 280 10.54 -16.56 10.69
N VAL A 281 9.65 -17.09 11.53
CA VAL A 281 9.38 -16.60 12.90
C VAL A 281 10.32 -17.29 13.89
N LEU A 282 10.52 -18.61 13.75
CA LEU A 282 11.47 -19.36 14.57
C LEU A 282 12.93 -18.93 14.34
N SER A 283 13.26 -18.50 13.11
CA SER A 283 14.58 -17.96 12.80
C SER A 283 14.81 -16.52 13.31
N VAL A 284 13.80 -15.83 13.84
CA VAL A 284 13.96 -14.45 14.34
C VAL A 284 14.93 -14.39 15.52
N GLY A 285 14.89 -15.38 16.42
CA GLY A 285 15.84 -15.46 17.53
C GLY A 285 17.27 -15.50 17.01
N ARG A 286 17.60 -16.53 16.21
CA ARG A 286 18.94 -16.67 15.61
C ARG A 286 19.37 -15.45 14.80
N ALA A 287 18.47 -14.84 14.01
CA ALA A 287 18.79 -13.66 13.22
C ALA A 287 18.99 -12.38 14.08
N LEU A 288 18.38 -12.31 15.27
CA LEU A 288 18.66 -11.24 16.24
C LEU A 288 19.97 -11.50 16.98
N ASP A 289 20.26 -12.76 17.34
CA ASP A 289 21.50 -13.17 17.97
C ASP A 289 22.70 -12.90 17.01
N GLU A 290 22.62 -13.38 15.76
CA GLU A 290 23.61 -13.12 14.69
C GLU A 290 23.77 -11.61 14.40
N ALA A 291 22.67 -10.83 14.46
CA ALA A 291 22.74 -9.38 14.28
C ALA A 291 23.37 -8.66 15.48
N SER A 292 23.16 -9.15 16.70
CA SER A 292 23.84 -8.64 17.90
C SER A 292 25.35 -8.93 17.81
N GLU A 293 25.73 -10.17 17.52
CA GLU A 293 27.13 -10.58 17.33
C GLU A 293 27.82 -9.77 16.22
N ALA A 294 27.13 -9.49 15.11
CA ALA A 294 27.68 -8.66 14.04
C ALA A 294 27.87 -7.18 14.45
N VAL A 295 26.98 -6.63 15.29
CA VAL A 295 27.13 -5.27 15.84
C VAL A 295 28.30 -5.22 16.83
N ASP A 296 28.41 -6.18 17.73
CA ASP A 296 29.49 -6.26 18.72
C ASP A 296 30.86 -6.48 18.04
N ALA A 297 30.95 -7.41 17.08
CA ALA A 297 32.16 -7.61 16.28
C ALA A 297 32.54 -6.39 15.41
N SER A 298 31.58 -5.54 15.02
CA SER A 298 31.87 -4.27 14.33
C SER A 298 32.43 -3.20 15.27
N ARG A 299 32.07 -3.26 16.56
CA ARG A 299 32.56 -2.38 17.61
C ARG A 299 34.01 -2.70 17.98
N ASP A 300 34.33 -3.98 18.07
CA ASP A 300 35.70 -4.46 18.34
C ASP A 300 36.67 -4.24 17.16
N ARG A 301 36.15 -4.09 15.94
CA ARG A 301 36.96 -3.78 14.74
C ARG A 301 37.40 -2.32 14.61
N TYR A 302 36.97 -1.43 15.50
CA TYR A 302 37.54 -0.10 15.66
C TYR A 302 38.30 -0.02 16.99
N PRO A 303 39.59 -0.39 17.04
CA PRO A 303 40.44 -0.01 18.16
C PRO A 303 40.36 1.50 18.33
N SER A 304 40.05 1.94 19.55
CA SER A 304 40.06 3.36 19.92
C SER A 304 41.37 3.98 19.45
N ALA A 305 41.28 5.12 18.74
CA ALA A 305 42.42 5.69 18.02
C ALA A 305 43.61 5.92 18.96
N ALA A 306 44.60 5.02 18.88
CA ALA A 306 45.86 5.18 19.58
C ALA A 306 46.52 6.46 19.05
N VAL A 307 46.73 7.42 19.95
CA VAL A 307 47.37 8.70 19.63
C VAL A 307 48.69 8.43 18.92
N PRO A 308 48.91 8.93 17.69
CA PRO A 308 50.20 8.75 17.03
C PRO A 308 51.24 9.56 17.80
N VAL A 309 52.08 8.87 18.56
CA VAL A 309 53.25 9.45 19.21
C VAL A 309 54.21 9.90 18.11
N VAL A 310 54.42 11.21 18.03
CA VAL A 310 55.33 11.84 17.07
C VAL A 310 56.78 11.52 17.45
N PRO A 311 57.59 10.89 16.57
CA PRO A 311 59.03 10.89 16.71
C PRO A 311 59.62 12.12 16.01
N SER A 312 60.26 13.01 16.78
CA SER A 312 61.08 14.10 16.22
C SER A 312 62.44 13.58 15.70
N PRO A 313 63.09 14.29 14.77
CA PRO A 313 64.19 13.74 13.96
C PRO A 313 65.58 14.05 14.50
N ALA A 314 66.56 13.14 14.25
CA ALA A 314 67.89 13.46 13.68
C ALA A 314 68.79 12.19 13.51
N GLU A 315 69.84 12.35 12.69
CA GLU A 315 71.10 11.57 12.62
C GLU A 315 71.16 10.19 11.93
N VAL A 316 71.26 10.26 10.59
CA VAL A 316 72.39 9.75 9.77
C VAL A 316 73.26 8.60 10.32
N SER A 317 73.29 7.46 9.60
CA SER A 317 74.57 6.84 9.18
C SER A 317 74.39 5.88 7.98
N VAL A 318 75.50 5.57 7.32
CA VAL A 318 75.60 4.95 5.99
C VAL A 318 75.95 3.46 6.10
N ASN A 319 75.31 2.60 5.29
CA ASN A 319 76.01 1.59 4.46
C ASN A 319 75.05 0.76 3.57
N GLN A 320 75.46 0.60 2.31
CA GLN A 320 74.93 -0.33 1.31
C GLN A 320 75.77 -1.63 1.34
N PRO A 321 75.33 -2.78 0.78
CA PRO A 321 75.36 -2.98 -0.68
C PRO A 321 74.21 -3.84 -1.29
N ALA A 322 74.37 -4.13 -2.59
CA ALA A 322 73.39 -4.48 -3.62
C ALA A 322 72.94 -5.98 -3.69
N PRO A 323 72.04 -6.37 -4.65
CA PRO A 323 71.21 -7.59 -4.59
C PRO A 323 71.69 -8.73 -5.53
N PRO A 324 70.85 -9.78 -5.73
CA PRO A 324 70.74 -10.41 -7.06
C PRO A 324 69.30 -10.65 -7.59
N ASP A 325 69.21 -10.52 -8.92
CA ASP A 325 68.49 -11.36 -9.91
C ASP A 325 66.95 -11.39 -10.09
N SER A 326 66.53 -10.88 -11.25
CA SER A 326 65.32 -11.25 -12.02
C SER A 326 65.63 -12.43 -12.98
N PRO A 327 64.64 -13.07 -13.65
CA PRO A 327 64.27 -12.60 -14.99
C PRO A 327 62.82 -12.90 -15.52
N GLY A 328 62.41 -12.15 -16.54
CA GLY A 328 61.32 -12.49 -17.49
C GLY A 328 59.90 -11.98 -17.13
N GLY A 329 59.20 -11.14 -17.91
CA GLY A 329 59.52 -10.48 -19.18
C GLY A 329 58.67 -10.96 -20.36
N ILE A 330 57.74 -10.12 -20.84
CA ILE A 330 57.31 -9.92 -22.26
C ILE A 330 56.17 -8.86 -22.29
N GLU A 331 56.37 -7.84 -23.13
CA GLU A 331 55.44 -6.81 -23.64
C GLU A 331 55.52 -6.93 -25.20
N PRO A 332 54.88 -6.11 -26.10
CA PRO A 332 53.86 -5.05 -26.00
C PRO A 332 52.74 -5.30 -27.09
N PRO A 333 52.09 -4.33 -27.81
CA PRO A 333 51.91 -2.87 -27.64
C PRO A 333 50.45 -2.34 -27.80
N PRO A 334 50.21 -1.03 -27.54
CA PRO A 334 48.96 -0.32 -27.87
C PRO A 334 48.99 0.38 -29.24
N ALA A 335 47.82 0.73 -29.80
CA ALA A 335 47.69 1.53 -31.02
C ALA A 335 46.57 2.59 -30.94
N LYS A 336 46.72 3.69 -31.69
CA LYS A 336 45.98 4.96 -31.59
C LYS A 336 45.65 5.49 -32.99
N SER A 337 44.43 6.00 -33.23
CA SER A 337 44.00 6.99 -34.28
C SER A 337 42.45 6.99 -34.35
N ALA A 338 41.62 8.06 -34.39
CA ALA A 338 41.72 9.51 -34.63
C ALA A 338 41.10 9.98 -35.98
N ILE A 339 40.50 11.20 -35.98
CA ILE A 339 39.95 11.98 -37.13
C ILE A 339 38.54 11.51 -37.58
N SER A 340 37.49 12.32 -37.76
CA SER A 340 37.26 13.79 -37.67
C SER A 340 35.86 14.04 -36.99
N SER A 341 35.15 15.19 -36.99
CA SER A 341 35.25 16.51 -37.66
C SER A 341 34.55 17.63 -36.83
N THR A 342 34.43 18.83 -37.40
CA THR A 342 34.01 20.13 -36.82
C THR A 342 33.08 20.89 -37.82
N PRO A 343 32.48 22.11 -37.57
CA PRO A 343 32.97 23.19 -36.68
C PRO A 343 31.99 24.10 -35.90
N HIS A 344 32.66 25.01 -35.17
CA HIS A 344 32.27 26.09 -34.26
C HIS A 344 31.76 27.36 -35.00
N PRO A 345 31.36 28.50 -34.36
CA PRO A 345 32.16 29.36 -33.45
C PRO A 345 31.38 29.82 -32.18
N GLU A 346 31.76 30.80 -31.36
CA GLU A 346 33.06 31.25 -30.75
C GLU A 346 32.83 32.69 -30.22
N THR A 347 33.19 33.01 -28.97
CA THR A 347 33.43 34.42 -28.56
C THR A 347 34.26 34.53 -27.27
N ASP A 348 35.51 34.91 -27.47
CA ASP A 348 36.36 35.84 -26.70
C ASP A 348 36.51 35.81 -25.18
N ARG A 349 37.79 35.86 -24.80
CA ARG A 349 38.36 36.13 -23.49
C ARG A 349 39.60 37.01 -23.68
N PRO A 350 39.79 38.12 -22.93
CA PRO A 350 41.10 38.72 -22.77
C PRO A 350 41.76 38.27 -21.46
N ALA A 351 43.09 38.18 -21.46
CA ALA A 351 43.91 37.82 -20.30
C ALA A 351 44.38 39.06 -19.52
N GLY A 352 44.66 38.90 -18.23
CA GLY A 352 45.10 39.97 -17.34
C GLY A 352 45.80 39.48 -16.08
N SER A 353 47.05 39.03 -16.24
CA SER A 353 48.19 39.03 -15.29
C SER A 353 48.03 38.88 -13.76
N ALA A 354 49.03 38.16 -13.23
CA ALA A 354 49.62 38.27 -11.88
C ALA A 354 49.03 37.41 -10.76
N ALA A 355 49.92 36.61 -10.17
CA ALA A 355 49.64 35.75 -9.03
C ALA A 355 49.78 36.51 -7.71
N LEU A 356 48.91 36.20 -6.75
CA LEU A 356 49.25 36.23 -5.33
C LEU A 356 48.43 35.14 -4.63
N SER A 357 49.14 34.15 -4.09
CA SER A 357 48.58 33.03 -3.34
C SER A 357 48.07 33.49 -1.98
N LEU A 358 46.79 33.24 -1.71
CA LEU A 358 46.23 33.32 -0.37
C LEU A 358 45.60 31.96 -0.04
N GLN A 359 46.24 31.24 0.88
CA GLN A 359 45.70 30.01 1.44
C GLN A 359 44.37 30.33 2.13
N SER A 360 43.29 29.69 1.68
CA SER A 360 42.06 29.55 2.44
C SER A 360 41.96 28.10 2.89
N ASP A 361 42.32 27.85 4.15
CA ASP A 361 42.18 26.55 4.81
C ASP A 361 40.72 26.11 4.78
N THR A 362 40.40 25.26 3.80
CA THR A 362 39.06 24.71 3.61
C THR A 362 39.10 23.26 4.11
N PRO A 363 38.37 22.87 5.16
CA PRO A 363 38.52 21.55 5.77
C PRO A 363 38.07 20.44 4.80
N PRO A 364 38.94 19.49 4.41
CA PRO A 364 38.60 18.43 3.47
C PRO A 364 37.88 17.29 4.21
N SER A 365 36.58 17.46 4.49
CA SER A 365 35.80 16.44 5.23
C SER A 365 34.39 16.13 4.68
N SER A 366 33.71 17.10 4.06
CA SER A 366 32.33 16.91 3.55
C SER A 366 32.29 16.14 2.22
N ALA A 367 33.09 16.53 1.22
CA ALA A 367 33.04 15.91 -0.11
C ALA A 367 33.47 14.42 -0.11
N ALA A 368 34.51 14.08 0.66
CA ALA A 368 34.98 12.70 0.79
C ALA A 368 33.97 11.80 1.51
N SER A 369 33.31 12.30 2.57
CA SER A 369 32.29 11.55 3.31
C SER A 369 30.98 11.40 2.53
N GLN A 370 30.57 12.41 1.75
CA GLN A 370 29.45 12.29 0.80
C GLN A 370 29.71 11.23 -0.27
N SER A 371 30.89 11.22 -0.89
CA SER A 371 31.27 10.20 -1.89
C SER A 371 31.22 8.77 -1.32
N ALA A 372 31.77 8.57 -0.11
CA ALA A 372 31.77 7.28 0.56
C ALA A 372 30.36 6.78 0.94
N ASN A 373 29.47 7.67 1.41
CA ASN A 373 28.10 7.30 1.78
C ASN A 373 27.23 6.99 0.55
N VAL A 374 27.39 7.71 -0.57
CA VAL A 374 26.73 7.40 -1.86
C VAL A 374 27.18 6.03 -2.40
N ALA A 375 28.48 5.72 -2.33
CA ALA A 375 28.99 4.40 -2.68
C ALA A 375 28.39 3.30 -1.77
N LYS A 376 28.30 3.55 -0.46
CA LYS A 376 27.67 2.62 0.50
C LYS A 376 26.18 2.41 0.22
N MET A 377 25.42 3.47 -0.12
CA MET A 377 24.00 3.34 -0.49
C MET A 377 23.81 2.49 -1.75
N ARG A 378 24.70 2.58 -2.74
CA ARG A 378 24.66 1.74 -3.95
C ARG A 378 24.93 0.27 -3.62
N ALA A 379 26.00 -0.01 -2.86
CA ALA A 379 26.34 -1.36 -2.42
C ALA A 379 25.24 -2.00 -1.54
N LEU A 380 24.58 -1.22 -0.67
CA LEU A 380 23.39 -1.67 0.06
C LEU A 380 22.22 -1.98 -0.87
N GLY A 381 22.00 -1.16 -1.91
CA GLY A 381 20.98 -1.39 -2.94
C GLY A 381 21.19 -2.68 -3.74
N GLU A 382 22.43 -2.99 -4.09
CA GLU A 382 22.81 -4.24 -4.77
C GLU A 382 22.58 -5.45 -3.84
N ARG A 383 23.07 -5.39 -2.59
CA ARG A 383 22.90 -6.46 -1.60
C ARG A 383 21.42 -6.73 -1.25
N LEU A 384 20.58 -5.69 -1.28
CA LEU A 384 19.13 -5.79 -1.08
C LEU A 384 18.41 -6.63 -2.16
N ALA A 385 18.91 -6.67 -3.40
CA ALA A 385 18.29 -7.41 -4.50
C ALA A 385 18.35 -8.94 -4.32
N ASP A 386 19.38 -9.43 -3.61
CA ASP A 386 19.54 -10.84 -3.25
C ASP A 386 18.95 -11.14 -1.87
N GLU A 387 19.21 -10.28 -0.89
CA GLU A 387 18.78 -10.51 0.50
C GLU A 387 17.26 -10.40 0.67
N GLY A 388 16.61 -9.53 -0.11
CA GLY A 388 15.14 -9.40 -0.14
C GLY A 388 14.40 -10.67 -0.53
N LYS A 389 15.06 -11.62 -1.21
CA LYS A 389 14.52 -12.94 -1.56
C LYS A 389 14.78 -14.00 -0.48
N ARG A 390 15.76 -13.79 0.40
CA ARG A 390 16.19 -14.75 1.43
C ARG A 390 15.52 -14.51 2.77
N ASN A 391 15.53 -13.27 3.25
CA ASN A 391 14.97 -12.93 4.57
C ASN A 391 14.41 -11.50 4.59
N SER A 392 13.10 -11.39 4.82
CA SER A 392 12.39 -10.12 4.86
C SER A 392 12.80 -9.20 6.02
N ILE A 393 13.45 -9.74 7.06
CA ILE A 393 13.83 -8.98 8.27
C ILE A 393 15.19 -8.31 8.07
N SER A 394 16.21 -9.05 7.62
CA SER A 394 17.51 -8.49 7.22
C SER A 394 17.34 -7.46 6.11
N ALA A 395 16.50 -7.75 5.10
CA ALA A 395 16.16 -6.78 4.07
C ALA A 395 15.57 -5.46 4.64
N ARG A 396 14.65 -5.53 5.61
CA ARG A 396 14.10 -4.34 6.27
C ARG A 396 15.15 -3.57 7.09
N ALA A 397 16.09 -4.25 7.74
CA ALA A 397 17.21 -3.60 8.41
C ALA A 397 18.13 -2.86 7.41
N LEU A 398 18.41 -3.46 6.25
CA LEU A 398 19.19 -2.85 5.17
C LEU A 398 18.44 -1.66 4.51
N PHE A 399 17.13 -1.74 4.32
CA PHE A 399 16.30 -0.61 3.86
C PHE A 399 16.31 0.55 4.88
N LEU A 400 16.23 0.23 6.19
CA LEU A 400 16.34 1.20 7.28
C LEU A 400 17.71 1.88 7.31
N GLU A 401 18.81 1.12 7.18
CA GLU A 401 20.16 1.69 7.11
C GLU A 401 20.34 2.61 5.89
N ARG A 402 19.94 2.14 4.71
CA ARG A 402 19.97 2.93 3.47
C ARG A 402 19.13 4.21 3.59
N GLY A 403 17.94 4.12 4.19
CA GLY A 403 17.08 5.28 4.43
C GLY A 403 17.66 6.27 5.43
N LEU A 404 18.32 5.80 6.50
CA LEU A 404 19.01 6.65 7.48
C LEU A 404 20.23 7.37 6.87
N LEU A 405 20.96 6.73 5.96
CA LEU A 405 22.03 7.37 5.19
C LEU A 405 21.47 8.44 4.25
N ALA A 406 20.42 8.11 3.48
CA ALA A 406 19.76 9.06 2.59
C ALA A 406 19.17 10.27 3.34
N TYR A 407 18.64 10.07 4.56
CA TYR A 407 18.20 11.16 5.44
C TYR A 407 19.34 12.07 5.87
N ARG A 408 20.48 11.50 6.32
CA ARG A 408 21.66 12.27 6.75
C ARG A 408 22.24 13.13 5.63
N GLU A 409 22.17 12.64 4.39
CA GLU A 409 22.61 13.38 3.20
C GLU A 409 21.53 14.29 2.59
N GLY A 410 20.27 14.20 3.02
CA GLY A 410 19.13 14.92 2.43
C GLY A 410 19.06 16.42 2.77
N GLY A 411 19.95 16.92 3.62
CA GLY A 411 19.93 18.30 4.08
C GLY A 411 18.69 18.66 4.92
N PHE A 412 18.52 19.94 5.23
CA PHE A 412 17.47 20.40 6.15
C PHE A 412 16.05 20.20 5.60
N PHE A 413 15.87 20.35 4.29
CA PHE A 413 14.58 20.27 3.61
C PHE A 413 14.28 18.88 3.00
N GLY A 414 15.19 17.92 3.09
CA GLY A 414 15.02 16.59 2.52
C GLY A 414 15.15 16.54 0.99
N ARG A 415 14.76 15.39 0.42
CA ARG A 415 14.94 15.01 -1.00
C ARG A 415 13.66 14.97 -1.84
N GLY A 416 12.52 15.37 -1.28
CA GLY A 416 11.21 15.18 -1.92
C GLY A 416 10.67 13.76 -1.74
N LEU A 417 9.36 13.61 -1.99
CA LEU A 417 8.63 12.39 -1.61
C LEU A 417 8.86 11.26 -2.61
N GLU A 418 9.11 11.60 -3.86
CA GLU A 418 9.42 10.71 -4.99
C GLU A 418 10.73 9.96 -4.75
N GLU A 419 11.81 10.67 -4.41
CA GLU A 419 13.10 10.06 -4.07
C GLU A 419 13.01 9.23 -2.79
N ALA A 420 12.32 9.75 -1.76
CA ALA A 420 12.13 9.04 -0.50
C ALA A 420 11.36 7.70 -0.69
N GLN A 421 10.32 7.71 -1.52
CA GLN A 421 9.51 6.53 -1.82
C GLN A 421 10.27 5.50 -2.67
N ALA A 422 11.11 5.95 -3.61
CA ALA A 422 11.98 5.08 -4.42
C ALA A 422 13.02 4.30 -3.58
N LEU A 423 13.35 4.77 -2.37
CA LEU A 423 14.21 4.06 -1.42
C LEU A 423 13.49 2.97 -0.62
N VAL A 424 12.15 2.92 -0.68
CA VAL A 424 11.28 1.92 -0.05
C VAL A 424 11.62 1.68 1.45
N PRO A 425 11.68 2.72 2.31
CA PRO A 425 12.20 2.61 3.68
C PRO A 425 11.34 1.74 4.63
N HIS A 426 10.17 1.27 4.19
CA HIS A 426 9.22 0.44 4.98
C HIS A 426 8.82 1.00 6.35
N ASN A 427 8.97 2.31 6.55
CA ASN A 427 8.65 3.03 7.76
C ASN A 427 8.23 4.47 7.37
N THR A 428 7.01 4.88 7.72
CA THR A 428 6.47 6.22 7.37
C THR A 428 7.23 7.35 8.06
N PHE A 429 7.74 7.15 9.29
CA PHE A 429 8.53 8.19 9.95
C PHE A 429 9.81 8.51 9.17
N LEU A 430 10.54 7.45 8.77
CA LEU A 430 11.76 7.60 7.99
C LEU A 430 11.47 8.11 6.56
N LEU A 431 10.38 7.66 5.92
CA LEU A 431 9.96 8.16 4.61
C LEU A 431 9.83 9.68 4.61
N PHE A 432 9.02 10.21 5.53
CA PHE A 432 8.78 11.65 5.60
C PHE A 432 10.03 12.42 6.04
N ALA A 433 10.86 11.84 6.93
CA ALA A 433 12.16 12.39 7.29
C ALA A 433 13.11 12.52 6.09
N ILE A 434 13.20 11.51 5.22
CA ILE A 434 14.00 11.61 3.97
C ILE A 434 13.39 12.66 3.04
N ALA A 435 12.07 12.69 2.89
CA ALA A 435 11.37 13.59 1.98
C ALA A 435 11.48 15.07 2.36
N PHE A 436 11.29 15.40 3.64
CA PHE A 436 11.14 16.77 4.15
C PHE A 436 12.13 17.12 5.28
N GLY A 437 13.21 16.35 5.42
CA GLY A 437 14.26 16.57 6.42
C GLY A 437 13.71 16.56 7.85
N HIS A 438 14.12 17.54 8.66
CA HIS A 438 13.69 17.61 10.07
C HIS A 438 12.19 17.86 10.24
N LEU A 439 11.57 18.64 9.34
CA LEU A 439 10.13 18.88 9.32
C LEU A 439 9.35 17.58 9.04
N GLY A 440 9.96 16.67 8.28
CA GLY A 440 9.43 15.35 7.95
C GLY A 440 9.07 14.49 9.17
N TRP A 441 9.80 14.61 10.29
CA TRP A 441 9.45 13.88 11.52
C TRP A 441 8.16 14.41 12.17
N LEU A 442 7.85 15.69 12.02
CA LEU A 442 6.72 16.34 12.70
C LEU A 442 5.37 15.92 12.14
N ILE A 443 5.30 15.58 10.84
CA ILE A 443 4.06 15.12 10.17
C ILE A 443 3.52 13.82 10.80
N PRO A 444 4.27 12.70 10.83
CA PRO A 444 3.80 11.44 11.39
C PRO A 444 3.69 11.48 12.93
N ILE A 445 4.60 12.18 13.63
CA ILE A 445 4.48 12.41 15.07
C ILE A 445 3.23 13.22 15.38
N GLY A 446 2.91 14.23 14.58
CA GLY A 446 1.69 15.04 14.70
C GLY A 446 0.43 14.20 14.55
N LEU A 447 0.35 13.34 13.53
CA LEU A 447 -0.79 12.42 13.34
C LEU A 447 -1.01 11.50 14.55
N VAL A 448 0.07 10.88 15.03
CA VAL A 448 0.06 10.04 16.24
C VAL A 448 -0.37 10.85 17.46
N GLY A 449 0.17 12.06 17.62
CA GLY A 449 -0.20 13.01 18.64
C GLY A 449 -1.68 13.35 18.63
N PHE A 450 -2.29 13.62 17.47
CA PHE A 450 -3.73 13.84 17.35
C PHE A 450 -4.55 12.61 17.76
N ALA A 451 -4.16 11.40 17.33
CA ALA A 451 -4.86 10.18 17.71
C ALA A 451 -4.88 9.96 19.24
N PHE A 452 -3.77 10.24 19.93
CA PHE A 452 -3.71 10.16 21.39
C PHE A 452 -4.34 11.36 22.11
N CYS A 453 -4.24 12.59 21.60
CA CYS A 453 -4.85 13.80 22.18
C CYS A 453 -6.40 13.77 22.16
N PHE A 454 -7.01 12.98 21.28
CA PHE A 454 -8.46 12.74 21.28
C PHE A 454 -8.88 11.47 22.04
N ALA A 455 -7.93 10.62 22.46
CA ALA A 455 -8.22 9.43 23.25
C ALA A 455 -8.69 9.80 24.66
N ARG A 456 -9.91 9.39 25.02
CA ARG A 456 -10.52 9.65 26.34
C ARG A 456 -10.59 8.42 27.24
N ASN A 457 -10.76 7.25 26.64
CA ASN A 457 -10.87 5.98 27.34
C ASN A 457 -9.76 5.04 26.88
N PRO A 458 -9.37 4.01 27.67
CA PRO A 458 -8.36 3.04 27.24
C PRO A 458 -8.72 2.31 25.94
N GLY A 459 -9.99 2.27 25.55
CA GLY A 459 -10.43 1.74 24.25
C GLY A 459 -10.22 2.66 23.04
N ASP A 460 -9.79 3.92 23.22
CA ASP A 460 -9.36 4.82 22.12
C ASP A 460 -7.88 4.59 21.78
N LEU A 461 -7.08 4.22 22.79
CA LEU A 461 -5.63 4.00 22.65
C LEU A 461 -5.30 2.98 21.56
N GLY A 462 -6.19 1.99 21.35
CA GLY A 462 -6.03 1.00 20.28
C GLY A 462 -5.85 1.62 18.89
N LEU A 463 -6.52 2.74 18.58
CA LEU A 463 -6.32 3.44 17.30
C LEU A 463 -4.94 4.09 17.24
N GLY A 464 -4.52 4.81 18.29
CA GLY A 464 -3.18 5.42 18.34
C GLY A 464 -2.06 4.38 18.24
N ILE A 465 -2.20 3.25 18.94
CA ILE A 465 -1.22 2.15 18.90
C ILE A 465 -1.21 1.46 17.54
N ALA A 466 -2.38 1.23 16.92
CA ALA A 466 -2.46 0.67 15.57
C ALA A 466 -1.79 1.58 14.53
N ILE A 467 -1.99 2.90 14.63
CA ILE A 467 -1.31 3.89 13.77
C ILE A 467 0.20 3.80 13.95
N VAL A 468 0.72 3.86 15.19
CA VAL A 468 2.16 3.74 15.46
C VAL A 468 2.72 2.43 14.91
N GLY A 469 2.06 1.30 15.18
CA GLY A 469 2.50 -0.02 14.72
C GLY A 469 2.52 -0.17 13.19
N VAL A 470 1.54 0.40 12.48
CA VAL A 470 1.54 0.41 11.01
C VAL A 470 2.59 1.38 10.46
N MET A 471 2.71 2.59 11.01
CA MET A 471 3.72 3.59 10.58
C MET A 471 5.17 3.13 10.79
N LEU A 472 5.42 2.27 11.79
CA LEU A 472 6.74 1.67 12.00
C LEU A 472 7.05 0.52 11.03
N THR A 473 6.06 -0.02 10.31
CA THR A 473 6.18 -1.30 9.57
C THR A 473 5.70 -1.27 8.12
N SER A 474 5.12 -0.15 7.69
CA SER A 474 4.78 0.22 6.32
C SER A 474 5.15 1.70 6.14
N HIS A 475 5.37 2.11 4.88
CA HIS A 475 5.54 3.52 4.51
C HIS A 475 4.26 4.11 3.88
N ASP A 476 3.27 3.27 3.57
CA ASP A 476 2.15 3.57 2.66
C ASP A 476 0.95 4.28 3.30
N ILE A 477 0.86 4.32 4.63
CA ILE A 477 -0.34 4.75 5.37
C ILE A 477 -0.81 6.18 5.05
N LEU A 478 0.11 7.10 4.76
CA LEU A 478 -0.19 8.48 4.36
C LEU A 478 -0.22 8.67 2.84
N LEU A 479 0.29 7.72 2.06
CA LEU A 479 0.29 7.76 0.60
C LEU A 479 -0.97 7.10 0.01
N THR A 480 -1.65 6.27 0.79
CA THR A 480 -2.74 5.41 0.30
C THR A 480 -4.06 5.78 0.98
N PRO A 481 -5.04 6.34 0.23
CA PRO A 481 -6.28 6.86 0.82
C PRO A 481 -7.07 5.82 1.64
N SER A 482 -7.00 4.56 1.22
CA SER A 482 -7.66 3.41 1.83
C SER A 482 -7.13 3.01 3.21
N LEU A 483 -5.85 3.30 3.51
CA LEU A 483 -5.23 3.09 4.82
C LEU A 483 -5.49 4.29 5.76
N PHE A 484 -5.42 5.50 5.22
CA PHE A 484 -5.65 6.72 5.98
C PHE A 484 -7.12 6.95 6.33
N LEU A 485 -8.05 6.56 5.46
CA LEU A 485 -9.48 6.84 5.65
C LEU A 485 -10.03 6.24 6.97
N PRO A 486 -9.76 4.98 7.35
CA PRO A 486 -10.09 4.48 8.68
C PRO A 486 -9.54 5.33 9.84
N VAL A 487 -8.29 5.81 9.73
CA VAL A 487 -7.68 6.68 10.74
C VAL A 487 -8.43 8.00 10.85
N ALA A 488 -8.76 8.62 9.72
CA ALA A 488 -9.54 9.85 9.68
C ALA A 488 -10.95 9.66 10.29
N LEU A 489 -11.63 8.56 9.96
CA LEU A 489 -12.93 8.21 10.55
C LEU A 489 -12.84 7.99 12.07
N GLY A 490 -11.80 7.31 12.55
CA GLY A 490 -11.58 7.12 13.98
C GLY A 490 -11.34 8.45 14.73
N ILE A 491 -10.48 9.32 14.20
CA ILE A 491 -10.20 10.65 14.76
C ILE A 491 -11.45 11.52 14.77
N GLY A 492 -12.18 11.61 13.65
CA GLY A 492 -13.41 12.39 13.56
C GLY A 492 -14.54 11.82 14.43
N GLY A 493 -14.56 10.50 14.67
CA GLY A 493 -15.47 9.83 15.61
C GLY A 493 -15.22 10.27 17.06
N MET A 494 -13.96 10.24 17.51
CA MET A 494 -13.57 10.75 18.83
C MET A 494 -13.87 12.25 18.98
N LEU A 495 -13.61 13.04 17.94
CA LEU A 495 -13.93 14.47 17.89
C LEU A 495 -15.45 14.73 18.00
N ALA A 496 -16.26 13.89 17.36
CA ALA A 496 -17.71 13.95 17.48
C ALA A 496 -18.22 13.54 18.87
N GLU A 497 -17.67 12.49 19.50
CA GLU A 497 -17.97 12.13 20.89
C GLU A 497 -17.61 13.27 21.87
N ARG A 498 -16.45 13.91 21.67
CA ARG A 498 -16.02 15.08 22.44
C ARG A 498 -17.02 16.24 22.32
N ARG A 499 -17.51 16.50 21.12
CA ARG A 499 -18.53 17.53 20.84
C ARG A 499 -19.90 17.18 21.41
N ALA A 500 -20.35 15.93 21.28
CA ALA A 500 -21.61 15.47 21.87
C ALA A 500 -21.60 15.56 23.40
N SER A 501 -20.45 15.29 24.04
CA SER A 501 -20.26 15.49 25.48
C SER A 501 -20.40 16.96 25.91
N ALA A 502 -20.00 17.90 25.04
CA ALA A 502 -20.07 19.34 25.29
C ALA A 502 -21.44 19.95 24.97
N ARG A 503 -22.29 19.25 24.20
CA ARG A 503 -23.67 19.66 23.88
C ARG A 503 -24.68 18.69 24.47
N LYS A 504 -25.20 19.02 25.66
CA LYS A 504 -26.44 18.39 26.14
C LYS A 504 -27.56 18.66 25.12
N LEU A 505 -28.11 17.58 24.57
CA LEU A 505 -29.36 17.49 23.80
C LEU A 505 -29.41 18.15 22.41
N SER A 506 -29.72 17.34 21.40
CA SER A 506 -30.76 17.65 20.39
C SER A 506 -31.15 16.39 19.61
N THR A 507 -32.41 15.97 19.72
CA THR A 507 -32.97 14.81 19.02
C THR A 507 -33.49 15.19 17.62
N ALA A 508 -32.75 14.81 16.58
CA ALA A 508 -33.21 14.85 15.19
C ALA A 508 -32.67 13.60 14.48
N ARG A 509 -33.43 12.50 14.49
CA ARG A 509 -32.89 11.14 14.24
C ARG A 509 -33.40 10.43 12.98
N ASN A 510 -34.46 10.94 12.35
CA ASN A 510 -35.24 10.13 11.40
C ASN A 510 -34.85 10.33 9.92
N SER A 511 -34.62 11.56 9.44
CA SER A 511 -34.36 11.80 8.00
C SER A 511 -32.96 11.34 7.53
N GLU A 512 -31.97 11.36 8.41
CA GLU A 512 -30.56 11.12 8.06
C GLU A 512 -30.29 9.65 7.69
N SER A 513 -31.08 8.72 8.23
CA SER A 513 -30.96 7.27 7.99
C SER A 513 -31.16 6.89 6.52
N TRP A 514 -32.07 7.58 5.82
CA TRP A 514 -32.43 7.29 4.44
C TRP A 514 -31.32 7.71 3.46
N SER A 515 -30.67 8.85 3.72
CA SER A 515 -29.54 9.33 2.91
C SER A 515 -28.28 8.47 3.07
N PHE A 516 -28.06 7.89 4.26
CA PHE A 516 -27.02 6.87 4.44
C PHE A 516 -27.30 5.57 3.67
N ALA A 517 -28.55 5.10 3.70
CA ALA A 517 -28.96 3.94 2.90
C ALA A 517 -28.79 4.21 1.40
N PHE A 518 -29.16 5.41 0.94
CA PHE A 518 -28.95 5.84 -0.44
C PHE A 518 -27.46 5.92 -0.79
N GLY A 519 -26.60 6.49 0.07
CA GLY A 519 -25.15 6.56 -0.16
C GLY A 519 -24.46 5.21 -0.24
N THR A 520 -24.84 4.29 0.66
CA THR A 520 -24.35 2.92 0.61
C THR A 520 -24.83 2.21 -0.66
N ALA A 521 -26.10 2.40 -1.04
CA ALA A 521 -26.65 1.85 -2.27
C ALA A 521 -26.00 2.42 -3.53
N THR A 522 -25.73 3.74 -3.61
CA THR A 522 -25.05 4.34 -4.77
C THR A 522 -23.58 3.92 -4.83
N GLY A 523 -22.88 3.82 -3.70
CA GLY A 523 -21.52 3.30 -3.65
C GLY A 523 -21.43 1.86 -4.16
N VAL A 524 -22.37 0.99 -3.76
CA VAL A 524 -22.42 -0.39 -4.27
C VAL A 524 -22.98 -0.48 -5.69
N ALA A 525 -23.86 0.42 -6.12
CA ALA A 525 -24.31 0.49 -7.52
C ALA A 525 -23.16 0.92 -8.45
N ALA A 526 -22.36 1.89 -8.04
CA ALA A 526 -21.12 2.27 -8.74
C ALA A 526 -20.10 1.12 -8.72
N PHE A 527 -19.99 0.38 -7.61
CA PHE A 527 -19.18 -0.84 -7.52
C PHE A 527 -19.64 -1.89 -8.54
N ALA A 528 -20.94 -2.23 -8.54
CA ALA A 528 -21.51 -3.27 -9.39
C ALA A 528 -21.51 -2.87 -10.87
N ALA A 529 -21.76 -1.60 -11.19
CA ALA A 529 -21.60 -1.05 -12.53
C ALA A 529 -20.13 -1.09 -12.97
N GLY A 530 -19.19 -0.85 -12.05
CA GLY A 530 -17.77 -1.08 -12.24
C GLY A 530 -17.47 -2.53 -12.60
N CYS A 531 -17.86 -3.50 -11.76
CA CYS A 531 -17.71 -4.92 -12.08
C CYS A 531 -18.35 -5.31 -13.42
N ALA A 532 -19.59 -4.90 -13.68
CA ALA A 532 -20.29 -5.20 -14.92
C ALA A 532 -19.56 -4.61 -16.14
N ALA A 533 -19.08 -3.37 -16.04
CA ALA A 533 -18.29 -2.77 -17.10
C ALA A 533 -16.92 -3.47 -17.25
N ILE A 534 -16.28 -3.98 -16.18
CA ILE A 534 -15.00 -4.71 -16.26
C ILE A 534 -15.21 -5.94 -17.14
N LEU A 535 -16.29 -6.68 -16.88
CA LEU A 535 -16.70 -7.86 -17.64
C LEU A 535 -17.07 -7.54 -19.11
N LEU A 536 -17.49 -6.31 -19.42
CA LEU A 536 -17.88 -5.86 -20.76
C LEU A 536 -16.74 -5.19 -21.57
N VAL A 537 -15.74 -4.61 -20.90
CA VAL A 537 -14.68 -3.80 -21.52
C VAL A 537 -13.32 -4.49 -21.50
N THR A 538 -13.06 -5.42 -20.57
CA THR A 538 -11.82 -6.19 -20.61
C THR A 538 -11.76 -6.97 -21.92
N PRO A 539 -10.69 -6.81 -22.72
CA PRO A 539 -10.56 -7.53 -23.97
C PRO A 539 -10.59 -9.04 -23.72
N PRO A 540 -11.20 -9.84 -24.60
CA PRO A 540 -11.30 -11.29 -24.41
C PRO A 540 -9.93 -12.00 -24.42
N LEU A 541 -8.85 -11.28 -24.71
CA LEU A 541 -7.47 -11.78 -24.81
C LEU A 541 -6.56 -10.98 -23.86
N ALA A 542 -5.83 -11.67 -22.99
CA ALA A 542 -4.65 -11.12 -22.32
C ALA A 542 -3.47 -11.14 -23.32
N GLY A 543 -3.08 -9.94 -23.77
CA GLY A 543 -1.95 -9.74 -24.68
C GLY A 543 -0.69 -9.22 -23.96
N GLY A 544 0.49 -9.69 -24.33
CA GLY A 544 1.75 -9.17 -23.80
C GLY A 544 2.98 -9.56 -24.63
N ARG A 545 3.99 -8.68 -24.64
CA ARG A 545 5.31 -8.97 -25.21
C ARG A 545 6.09 -9.84 -24.23
N LEU A 546 6.60 -10.97 -24.71
CA LEU A 546 7.45 -11.88 -23.96
C LEU A 546 8.83 -11.25 -23.78
N LEU A 547 9.40 -11.39 -22.57
CA LEU A 547 10.69 -10.81 -22.22
C LEU A 547 11.78 -11.88 -22.42
N ASN A 548 12.85 -11.54 -23.13
CA ASN A 548 13.95 -12.46 -23.42
C ASN A 548 14.54 -13.09 -22.13
N GLY A 549 14.59 -12.32 -21.03
CA GLY A 549 15.05 -12.79 -19.72
C GLY A 549 14.14 -13.80 -19.00
N THR A 550 12.91 -14.03 -19.48
CA THR A 550 12.00 -15.08 -18.94
C THR A 550 12.01 -16.37 -19.77
N MET A 551 12.70 -16.37 -20.91
CA MET A 551 12.77 -17.53 -21.80
C MET A 551 13.88 -18.49 -21.36
N LEU A 552 13.54 -19.76 -21.26
CA LEU A 552 14.43 -20.86 -20.90
C LEU A 552 14.56 -21.82 -22.09
N ALA A 553 15.78 -22.25 -22.39
CA ALA A 553 15.99 -23.37 -23.31
C ALA A 553 15.60 -24.66 -22.59
N VAL A 554 14.64 -25.41 -23.15
CA VAL A 554 14.11 -26.63 -22.53
C VAL A 554 14.09 -27.77 -23.55
N ARG A 555 13.95 -29.00 -23.06
CA ARG A 555 13.91 -30.21 -23.88
C ARG A 555 12.75 -30.15 -24.89
N GLY A 556 13.05 -29.80 -26.13
CA GLY A 556 12.10 -29.72 -27.25
C GLY A 556 11.69 -28.32 -27.70
N GLY A 557 12.31 -27.24 -27.22
CA GLY A 557 12.05 -25.87 -27.65
C GLY A 557 12.47 -24.82 -26.63
N TYR A 558 11.91 -23.61 -26.72
CA TYR A 558 12.08 -22.54 -25.74
C TYR A 558 10.79 -22.38 -24.93
N GLU A 559 10.89 -22.46 -23.61
CA GLU A 559 9.75 -22.32 -22.69
C GLU A 559 9.79 -20.95 -22.02
N THR A 560 8.64 -20.28 -21.94
CA THR A 560 8.49 -19.03 -21.19
C THR A 560 7.17 -19.03 -20.44
N PRO A 561 7.12 -18.52 -19.19
CA PRO A 561 5.85 -18.31 -18.52
C PRO A 561 5.03 -17.27 -19.30
N LEU A 562 3.70 -17.43 -19.26
CA LEU A 562 2.76 -16.44 -19.77
C LEU A 562 2.87 -15.14 -18.96
N PRO A 563 2.69 -13.96 -19.59
CA PRO A 563 2.56 -12.71 -18.87
C PRO A 563 1.37 -12.83 -17.91
N ARG A 564 1.60 -12.63 -16.60
CA ARG A 564 0.54 -12.77 -15.59
C ARG A 564 -0.61 -11.82 -15.93
N SER A 565 -1.85 -12.32 -15.80
CA SER A 565 -3.04 -11.47 -15.78
C SER A 565 -2.83 -10.34 -14.76
N GLN A 566 -3.19 -9.11 -15.13
CA GLN A 566 -3.08 -7.94 -14.26
C GLN A 566 -3.98 -8.07 -13.01
N PHE A 567 -5.00 -8.95 -13.07
CA PHE A 567 -5.91 -9.27 -11.96
C PHE A 567 -6.19 -10.79 -11.93
N PRO A 568 -5.26 -11.61 -11.40
CA PRO A 568 -5.35 -13.07 -11.49
C PRO A 568 -6.60 -13.67 -10.81
N GLY A 569 -7.13 -13.01 -9.77
CA GLY A 569 -8.37 -13.43 -9.10
C GLY A 569 -9.67 -12.97 -9.79
N LEU A 570 -9.61 -12.06 -10.76
CA LEU A 570 -10.75 -11.69 -11.61
C LEU A 570 -10.75 -12.47 -12.92
N PHE A 571 -9.58 -12.55 -13.56
CA PHE A 571 -9.39 -13.14 -14.87
C PHE A 571 -8.38 -14.26 -14.82
N GLN A 572 -8.86 -15.47 -15.13
CA GLN A 572 -8.02 -16.64 -15.35
C GLN A 572 -7.78 -16.78 -16.86
N PHE A 573 -6.67 -17.43 -17.26
CA PHE A 573 -6.62 -17.98 -18.60
C PHE A 573 -7.74 -19.00 -18.76
N ASP A 574 -8.47 -18.91 -19.87
CA ASP A 574 -9.52 -19.86 -20.18
C ASP A 574 -8.93 -21.28 -20.23
N ASP A 575 -9.75 -22.29 -19.95
CA ASP A 575 -9.26 -23.63 -19.66
C ASP A 575 -8.88 -24.37 -20.96
N LEU A 576 -7.74 -23.96 -21.54
CA LEU A 576 -7.23 -24.27 -22.89
C LEU A 576 -7.50 -25.73 -23.31
N PRO A 577 -8.61 -26.01 -24.02
CA PRO A 577 -8.91 -27.36 -24.47
C PRO A 577 -8.06 -27.67 -25.70
N GLY A 578 -7.74 -28.95 -25.91
CA GLY A 578 -7.22 -29.46 -27.18
C GLY A 578 -8.31 -29.54 -28.26
N GLY A 579 -9.11 -28.48 -28.41
CA GLY A 579 -10.33 -28.49 -29.22
C GLY A 579 -10.88 -27.10 -29.48
N SER A 580 -10.52 -26.53 -30.64
CA SER A 580 -11.37 -25.67 -31.48
C SER A 580 -12.33 -24.68 -30.81
N SER A 581 -11.89 -23.90 -29.81
CA SER A 581 -12.63 -22.69 -29.40
C SER A 581 -12.30 -21.52 -30.35
N SER A 582 -13.31 -20.74 -30.76
CA SER A 582 -13.15 -19.74 -31.83
C SER A 582 -12.41 -18.46 -31.41
N GLN A 583 -11.92 -18.38 -30.17
CA GLN A 583 -10.99 -17.35 -29.72
C GLN A 583 -9.57 -17.92 -29.72
N ALA A 584 -8.96 -17.95 -30.90
CA ALA A 584 -7.61 -18.47 -31.07
C ALA A 584 -6.60 -17.63 -30.27
N SER A 585 -6.10 -18.21 -29.18
CA SER A 585 -4.79 -17.86 -28.63
C SER A 585 -3.77 -17.79 -29.77
N HIS A 586 -2.93 -16.76 -29.81
CA HIS A 586 -1.89 -16.65 -30.81
C HIS A 586 -0.58 -16.18 -30.21
N LEU A 587 0.52 -16.77 -30.68
CA LEU A 587 1.87 -16.29 -30.48
C LEU A 587 2.34 -15.69 -31.82
N ARG A 588 3.03 -14.56 -31.78
CA ARG A 588 3.61 -13.87 -32.94
C ARG A 588 5.10 -13.65 -32.74
N GLU A 589 5.85 -13.80 -33.82
CA GLU A 589 7.27 -13.46 -33.94
C GLU A 589 7.37 -12.32 -34.98
N ASP A 590 7.78 -11.13 -34.55
CA ASP A 590 7.79 -9.89 -35.36
C ASP A 590 6.48 -9.67 -36.14
N ARG A 591 5.36 -9.82 -35.41
CA ARG A 591 3.96 -9.79 -35.90
C ARG A 591 3.52 -10.98 -36.77
N THR A 592 4.44 -11.85 -37.20
CA THR A 592 4.13 -13.08 -37.95
C THR A 592 3.55 -14.13 -37.00
N PRO A 593 2.34 -14.67 -37.23
CA PRO A 593 1.74 -15.67 -36.34
C PRO A 593 2.49 -17.01 -36.44
N LEU A 594 2.85 -17.57 -35.27
CA LEU A 594 3.35 -18.94 -35.14
C LEU A 594 2.17 -19.92 -35.13
N GLN A 595 2.39 -21.15 -35.60
CA GLN A 595 1.37 -22.19 -35.69
C GLN A 595 1.17 -22.85 -34.32
N ARG A 596 -0.08 -22.90 -33.82
CA ARG A 596 -0.39 -23.67 -32.62
C ARG A 596 -0.44 -25.17 -32.95
N VAL A 597 0.25 -25.98 -32.16
CA VAL A 597 0.17 -27.46 -32.20
C VAL A 597 -0.29 -28.00 -30.84
N ASP A 598 -0.98 -29.14 -30.86
CA ASP A 598 -1.44 -29.79 -29.63
C ASP A 598 -0.27 -30.45 -28.88
N TRP A 599 -0.27 -30.29 -27.55
CA TRP A 599 0.79 -30.83 -26.71
C TRP A 599 0.74 -32.36 -26.68
N SER A 600 1.84 -33.00 -27.10
CA SER A 600 2.03 -34.45 -26.97
C SER A 600 3.23 -34.74 -26.07
N SER A 601 3.01 -35.48 -24.98
CA SER A 601 4.07 -35.99 -24.10
C SER A 601 5.04 -36.97 -24.78
N HIS A 602 4.67 -37.48 -25.95
CA HIS A 602 5.43 -38.47 -26.73
C HIS A 602 5.93 -37.93 -28.08
N GLY A 603 5.54 -36.71 -28.46
CA GLY A 603 6.04 -36.04 -29.67
C GLY A 603 7.47 -35.55 -29.48
N TRP A 604 8.36 -35.85 -30.43
CA TRP A 604 9.74 -35.37 -30.41
C TRP A 604 10.21 -34.95 -31.81
N PRO A 605 10.67 -33.70 -32.03
CA PRO A 605 10.59 -32.57 -31.08
C PRO A 605 9.13 -32.22 -30.72
N ALA A 606 8.92 -31.61 -29.55
CA ALA A 606 7.58 -31.33 -29.03
C ALA A 606 6.89 -30.14 -29.74
N VAL A 607 7.68 -29.25 -30.33
CA VAL A 607 7.28 -28.21 -31.29
C VAL A 607 8.36 -28.13 -32.38
N ARG A 608 7.97 -27.88 -33.63
CA ARG A 608 8.87 -27.66 -34.76
C ARG A 608 9.08 -26.17 -35.03
N GLN A 609 10.02 -25.85 -35.91
CA GLN A 609 10.30 -24.49 -36.39
C GLN A 609 9.02 -23.78 -36.84
N GLY A 610 8.71 -22.63 -36.24
CA GLY A 610 7.47 -21.90 -36.52
C GLY A 610 6.24 -22.33 -35.72
N GLU A 611 6.37 -23.33 -34.83
CA GLU A 611 5.27 -23.87 -34.02
C GLU A 611 5.37 -23.45 -32.54
N TYR A 612 4.23 -23.47 -31.85
CA TYR A 612 4.13 -23.31 -30.41
C TYR A 612 3.00 -24.13 -29.79
N THR A 613 3.09 -24.38 -28.49
CA THR A 613 2.11 -25.14 -27.72
C THR A 613 2.10 -24.70 -26.25
N PHE A 614 1.04 -25.06 -25.52
CA PHE A 614 0.92 -24.78 -24.09
C PHE A 614 1.32 -26.01 -23.30
N ARG A 615 2.52 -25.97 -22.71
CA ARG A 615 3.05 -27.08 -21.89
C ARG A 615 2.36 -27.17 -20.53
N ARG A 616 1.89 -26.01 -20.03
CA ARG A 616 1.13 -25.85 -18.78
C ARG A 616 0.11 -24.72 -18.97
N ARG A 617 -0.87 -24.59 -18.06
CA ARG A 617 -1.85 -23.47 -18.05
C ARG A 617 -1.18 -22.08 -18.02
N ASP A 618 0.06 -22.00 -17.55
CA ASP A 618 0.82 -20.78 -17.32
C ASP A 618 2.13 -20.70 -18.12
N ALA A 619 2.43 -21.65 -19.01
CA ALA A 619 3.70 -21.70 -19.74
C ALA A 619 3.55 -22.15 -21.20
N VAL A 620 4.26 -21.44 -22.08
CA VAL A 620 4.27 -21.67 -23.54
C VAL A 620 5.61 -22.21 -23.94
N LEU A 621 5.60 -23.28 -24.73
CA LEU A 621 6.77 -23.83 -25.40
C LEU A 621 6.67 -23.47 -26.89
N PHE A 622 7.71 -22.88 -27.45
CA PHE A 622 7.74 -22.45 -28.86
C PHE A 622 9.12 -22.68 -29.48
N ALA A 623 9.18 -22.73 -30.81
CA ALA A 623 10.44 -22.70 -31.55
C ALA A 623 10.42 -21.59 -32.60
N ALA A 624 11.48 -20.77 -32.63
CA ALA A 624 11.63 -19.66 -33.55
C ALA A 624 11.56 -20.13 -35.02
N THR A 625 11.03 -19.30 -35.91
CA THR A 625 10.85 -19.59 -37.35
C THR A 625 12.15 -19.85 -38.11
N ASP A 626 13.31 -19.58 -37.53
CA ASP A 626 14.64 -19.80 -38.13
C ASP A 626 15.56 -20.68 -37.26
N SER A 627 15.03 -21.31 -36.21
CA SER A 627 15.79 -22.06 -35.19
C SER A 627 16.86 -21.25 -34.42
N SER A 628 16.83 -19.92 -34.49
CA SER A 628 17.72 -19.07 -33.69
C SER A 628 17.28 -19.01 -32.22
N ASP A 629 18.20 -18.61 -31.33
CA ASP A 629 17.90 -18.42 -29.91
C ASP A 629 17.05 -17.15 -29.71
N PRO A 630 15.78 -17.25 -29.26
CA PRO A 630 14.88 -16.10 -29.11
C PRO A 630 15.38 -15.07 -28.08
N ARG A 631 16.34 -15.45 -27.23
CA ARG A 631 16.96 -14.55 -26.26
C ARG A 631 17.92 -13.56 -26.93
N ASN A 632 18.56 -13.98 -28.03
CA ASN A 632 19.68 -13.28 -28.66
C ASN A 632 19.41 -12.83 -30.11
N ASN A 633 18.34 -13.33 -30.74
CA ASN A 633 18.06 -13.05 -32.16
C ASN A 633 17.47 -11.65 -32.45
N GLY A 634 17.25 -10.83 -31.42
CA GLY A 634 16.73 -9.46 -31.53
C GLY A 634 15.24 -9.34 -31.86
N ARG A 635 14.53 -10.46 -32.05
CA ARG A 635 13.13 -10.49 -32.47
C ARG A 635 12.16 -10.20 -31.33
N THR A 636 10.94 -9.83 -31.71
CA THR A 636 9.86 -9.47 -30.80
C THR A 636 8.82 -10.58 -30.77
N TYR A 637 8.57 -11.13 -29.58
CA TYR A 637 7.58 -12.19 -29.39
C TYR A 637 6.38 -11.63 -28.63
N GLU A 638 5.18 -11.72 -29.21
CA GLU A 638 3.93 -11.23 -28.64
C GLU A 638 2.95 -12.40 -28.49
N ILE A 639 2.38 -12.59 -27.31
CA ILE A 639 1.36 -13.61 -27.07
C ILE A 639 0.03 -13.00 -26.68
N ALA A 640 -1.06 -13.59 -27.16
CA ALA A 640 -2.42 -13.33 -26.74
C ALA A 640 -3.12 -14.65 -26.34
N VAL A 641 -3.72 -14.69 -25.15
CA VAL A 641 -4.41 -15.88 -24.61
C VAL A 641 -5.81 -15.49 -24.13
N PRO A 642 -6.87 -16.27 -24.41
CA PRO A 642 -8.21 -15.95 -23.95
C PRO A 642 -8.32 -15.87 -22.42
N LEU A 643 -9.07 -14.88 -21.95
CA LEU A 643 -9.39 -14.70 -20.54
C LEU A 643 -10.81 -15.16 -20.24
N SER A 644 -10.97 -15.99 -19.21
CA SER A 644 -12.24 -16.32 -18.61
C SER A 644 -12.41 -15.58 -17.28
N VAL A 645 -13.67 -15.33 -16.91
CA VAL A 645 -14.03 -14.68 -15.65
C VAL A 645 -13.97 -15.72 -14.53
N SER A 646 -13.11 -15.50 -13.54
CA SER A 646 -12.95 -16.41 -12.41
C SER A 646 -14.26 -16.57 -11.63
N ALA A 647 -14.58 -17.80 -11.23
CA ALA A 647 -15.70 -18.10 -10.33
C ALA A 647 -15.65 -17.28 -9.03
N LEU A 648 -14.43 -16.94 -8.59
CA LEU A 648 -14.15 -16.10 -7.43
C LEU A 648 -14.76 -14.69 -7.58
N CYS A 649 -14.77 -14.12 -8.80
CA CYS A 649 -15.41 -12.84 -9.10
C CYS A 649 -16.92 -12.87 -8.84
N PHE A 650 -17.62 -13.94 -9.26
CA PHE A 650 -19.06 -14.08 -9.05
C PHE A 650 -19.40 -14.29 -7.57
N ILE A 651 -18.58 -15.07 -6.84
CA ILE A 651 -18.75 -15.28 -5.39
C ILE A 651 -18.52 -13.97 -4.62
N LEU A 652 -17.49 -13.19 -4.99
CA LEU A 652 -17.23 -11.86 -4.44
C LEU A 652 -18.44 -10.93 -4.68
N LEU A 653 -18.94 -10.85 -5.91
CA LEU A 653 -20.09 -10.01 -6.26
C LEU A 653 -21.34 -10.42 -5.46
N GLY A 654 -21.59 -11.72 -5.33
CA GLY A 654 -22.68 -12.25 -4.50
C GLY A 654 -22.55 -11.89 -3.02
N ALA A 655 -21.34 -11.99 -2.46
CA ALA A 655 -21.06 -11.58 -1.08
C ALA A 655 -21.30 -10.08 -0.84
N ILE A 656 -20.95 -9.23 -1.82
CA ILE A 656 -21.15 -7.78 -1.75
C ILE A 656 -22.64 -7.41 -1.89
N ILE A 657 -23.38 -8.08 -2.77
CA ILE A 657 -24.84 -7.90 -2.89
C ILE A 657 -25.54 -8.33 -1.59
N ALA A 658 -25.19 -9.49 -1.03
CA ALA A 658 -25.73 -9.97 0.24
C ALA A 658 -25.40 -9.00 1.40
N TRP A 659 -24.17 -8.48 1.44
CA TRP A 659 -23.72 -7.47 2.39
C TRP A 659 -24.49 -6.15 2.27
N LEU A 660 -24.75 -5.67 1.05
CA LEU A 660 -25.58 -4.50 0.80
C LEU A 660 -27.01 -4.72 1.32
N ILE A 661 -27.64 -5.84 0.94
CA ILE A 661 -29.01 -6.17 1.36
C ILE A 661 -29.10 -6.22 2.90
N ALA A 662 -28.17 -6.91 3.56
CA ALA A 662 -28.11 -6.98 5.02
C ALA A 662 -27.90 -5.58 5.65
N THR A 663 -27.05 -4.74 5.07
CA THR A 663 -26.79 -3.37 5.55
C THR A 663 -28.03 -2.49 5.41
N VAL A 664 -28.70 -2.49 4.24
CA VAL A 664 -29.94 -1.72 4.01
C VAL A 664 -31.09 -2.21 4.91
N ILE A 665 -31.25 -3.52 5.09
CA ILE A 665 -32.22 -4.09 6.03
C ILE A 665 -31.92 -3.65 7.47
N SER A 666 -30.66 -3.68 7.90
CA SER A 666 -30.25 -3.25 9.26
C SER A 666 -30.53 -1.77 9.52
N ILE A 667 -30.27 -0.90 8.54
CA ILE A 667 -30.57 0.53 8.60
C ILE A 667 -32.09 0.76 8.70
N ARG A 668 -32.89 0.07 7.88
CA ARG A 668 -34.37 0.15 7.93
C ARG A 668 -34.98 -0.47 9.20
N GLY A 669 -34.45 -1.59 9.66
CA GLY A 669 -34.97 -2.34 10.82
C GLY A 669 -34.82 -1.58 12.14
N SER A 670 -33.73 -0.83 12.29
CA SER A 670 -33.52 0.08 13.42
C SER A 670 -34.58 1.19 13.53
N HIS A 671 -35.37 1.42 12.48
CA HIS A 671 -36.43 2.42 12.43
C HIS A 671 -37.80 1.89 12.87
N ARG A 672 -37.95 0.57 13.07
CA ARG A 672 -39.22 -0.10 13.42
C ARG A 672 -39.35 -0.44 14.91
N VAL A 673 -38.23 -0.56 15.63
CA VAL A 673 -38.19 -0.93 17.06
C VAL A 673 -38.29 0.29 17.98
N ASP A 674 -37.84 1.46 17.52
CA ASP A 674 -37.91 2.72 18.29
C ASP A 674 -39.25 3.47 18.07
N GLY A 675 -40.25 2.81 17.50
CA GLY A 675 -41.59 3.35 17.20
C GLY A 675 -42.74 2.56 17.84
N SER A 676 -42.43 1.68 18.79
CA SER A 676 -43.32 0.87 19.62
C SER A 676 -42.89 0.95 21.07
#